data_AF-A0A329LNZ9-F1
#
_entry.id   AF-A0A329LNZ9-F1
#
_cell.length_a   1.000
_cell.length_b   1.000
_cell.length_c   1.000
_cell.angle_alpha   90.00
_cell.angle_beta   90.00
_cell.angle_gamma   90.00
#
_symmetry.space_group_name_H-M   'P 1'
#
loop_
_entity.id
_entity.type
_entity.pdbx_description
1 polymer ?
#
loop_
_entity_poly.entity_id
_entity_poly.type
_entity_poly.pdbx_seq_one_letter_code
_entity_poly.pdbx_strand_id
1 'polypeptide(L)'
;MSDKRYAYPVYKVYEKAAGLGIAAETRFYAGYSNRASECGTDFRMYTDDGNLHIDFGFVHGAPEARHSFTLLFDPAHSGRRPHNAFMIQVGGDGLLKAERYRYMWEEAEERNLIHLEKSGDDRRTRFRLFFPLSMLGQTLAERRIVGFNFFHKAAEGAKQTEYRWSGLPGDTAVIAQGAGDLLFVNGMPEEAIASLTDKAARESEIAYTQWKRQSCPEPRPGWIVSKKRGFTIRIGRQDAERARHQAEHTTWGRKIKEAVLETADYWAAKSDEELLALVPDGNPRALTPGQYFGDPLHEGNRSAFQVCLERPYEYYNPATGVWWRNGMKLTNPGTGEELEFHDGGEGFMAPDGFPNPGVRYMFTASYRLFLLSMLLGSPYCPVLEDKTVCPETSGKKYAGAINNLAYAFVLTGRSEYACKALLLIGRIAELLPYMNGNYGDGTYSDTVNIAEPSTTESSWMSNLLEAADLLYDEIDGLSSRLQECFASLPGPDRGERSEPFCVKKAVYGMLPYLLYSCELEKNKRSDWSMRYIHLQLMIASFMGSGPLMQYVLNEGPYSLQSKIRNSFFRDGRYAYDSPQYIGHICKQMLLMANNNYRFEDGSYFPDGIDMFEDRRYGIAQIGNLYFQLQFGGLTPMFGDTSGDNEEPLAEGRRNGAFDYNPVMEIAFDRMPSLRADIAPILSHFLNEELEAYRLRSAKDTYLNNALLLLATARDRSEYDSYGITSERGQKSCLLQDSETSILRAGTNARNRKHVVLYGQPTAAHEHGDKLGLWIGAYGYHLLSGAGRYPFTWISPKFQGWEVHSAACTIVVKDGQNQKPSYSRLKCHYEGKLLQGSGMENTVAYPGSHMERWCWLVTAPNGEDAYVVDVNFARGGTTFDYNTIGLDLPLDGLQFDGISGERWKTLEGTMAGPEVELYSQPGYGWMKAWKKAKPDRSFSWTFGYKHASLRFHAVPDEGESERELVCALGERGGEETGKSSWLPFVMWRDRDEHADIHAASFVTVLEPFEAKSFIREVRPLKRTDLAGEARRASGEEPVLDLSKGPGQFRAVGIEIVFEDGRRDVVIANREDTEPVSFLDSAGRSFSSDARALLLRYDGDKLEKAEAVGVSRVEAGDFRVARNGTSLTGAVADADYVTGRVSIELSADESIAASELEGRVAFLDAPDYAKPSTYMMRDVTIEGRKLSFQSEMTLFLLDANWEAIEKKHALAGKKRFEFDGKDVYTDIKPGDSFSVHRHVWMG
;
A
#
# COMPACT_ATOMS: atom_id res chain seq x y z
N MET A 1 5.18 -39.80 -34.63
CA MET A 1 5.94 -39.69 -33.37
C MET A 1 5.13 -38.83 -32.45
N SER A 2 4.75 -39.34 -31.29
CA SER A 2 3.78 -38.73 -30.38
C SER A 2 4.27 -37.37 -29.88
N ASP A 3 3.50 -36.33 -30.19
CA ASP A 3 3.66 -34.92 -29.81
C ASP A 3 3.52 -34.71 -28.28
N LYS A 4 4.46 -35.25 -27.49
CA LYS A 4 4.60 -34.77 -26.11
C LYS A 4 5.23 -33.38 -26.17
N ARG A 5 4.39 -32.34 -26.22
CA ARG A 5 4.82 -30.97 -25.93
C ARG A 5 5.18 -30.89 -24.46
N TYR A 6 6.47 -30.80 -24.15
CA TYR A 6 6.94 -30.41 -22.83
C TYR A 6 6.40 -29.02 -22.46
N ALA A 7 6.22 -28.77 -21.16
CA ALA A 7 5.72 -27.49 -20.64
C ALA A 7 6.69 -26.32 -20.93
N TYR A 8 7.97 -26.62 -21.05
CA TYR A 8 9.07 -25.68 -21.20
C TYR A 8 9.89 -25.99 -22.47
N PRO A 9 10.19 -24.98 -23.33
CA PRO A 9 10.89 -25.17 -24.58
C PRO A 9 12.42 -25.34 -24.40
N VAL A 10 13.02 -26.16 -25.26
CA VAL A 10 14.48 -26.37 -25.35
C VAL A 10 14.95 -25.92 -26.73
N TYR A 11 15.79 -24.89 -26.79
CA TYR A 11 16.42 -24.41 -28.02
C TYR A 11 17.79 -25.08 -28.22
N LYS A 12 17.99 -25.72 -29.38
CA LYS A 12 19.22 -26.43 -29.72
C LYS A 12 20.21 -25.49 -30.39
N VAL A 13 21.39 -25.33 -29.79
CA VAL A 13 22.47 -24.46 -30.28
C VAL A 13 23.52 -25.33 -31.00
N TYR A 14 23.65 -25.13 -32.31
CA TYR A 14 24.56 -25.86 -33.19
C TYR A 14 25.80 -25.01 -33.54
N GLU A 15 26.90 -25.68 -33.89
CA GLU A 15 28.09 -25.07 -34.48
C GLU A 15 27.78 -24.63 -35.92
N LYS A 16 28.17 -23.40 -36.29
CA LYS A 16 27.92 -22.84 -37.61
C LYS A 16 28.39 -23.72 -38.77
N ALA A 17 29.51 -24.43 -38.59
CA ALA A 17 30.10 -25.33 -39.57
C ALA A 17 29.31 -26.64 -39.79
N ALA A 18 28.28 -26.93 -38.99
CA ALA A 18 27.51 -28.18 -39.07
C ALA A 18 26.60 -28.30 -40.31
N GLY A 19 26.46 -27.25 -41.13
CA GLY A 19 25.72 -27.30 -42.41
C GLY A 19 24.20 -27.51 -42.29
N LEU A 20 23.68 -27.63 -41.08
CA LEU A 20 22.25 -27.70 -40.77
C LEU A 20 21.66 -26.28 -40.79
N GLY A 21 20.50 -26.09 -41.44
CA GLY A 21 19.81 -24.81 -41.42
C GLY A 21 19.41 -24.43 -40.00
N ILE A 22 20.07 -23.43 -39.41
CA ILE A 22 19.75 -22.93 -38.07
C ILE A 22 18.34 -22.34 -38.08
N ALA A 23 17.38 -23.05 -37.48
CA ALA A 23 15.98 -22.66 -37.45
C ALA A 23 15.76 -21.43 -36.55
N ALA A 24 14.97 -20.47 -37.04
CA ALA A 24 14.50 -19.36 -36.22
C ALA A 24 13.30 -19.81 -35.36
N GLU A 25 13.30 -19.40 -34.10
CA GLU A 25 12.18 -19.52 -33.20
C GLU A 25 11.31 -18.26 -33.30
N THR A 26 10.00 -18.45 -33.42
CA THR A 26 9.01 -17.37 -33.63
C THR A 26 7.87 -17.43 -32.62
N ARG A 27 7.82 -18.46 -31.79
CA ARG A 27 6.73 -18.66 -30.84
C ARG A 27 7.01 -17.93 -29.54
N PHE A 28 6.27 -16.83 -29.34
CA PHE A 28 6.23 -16.08 -28.09
C PHE A 28 4.80 -16.07 -27.52
N TYR A 29 4.68 -15.84 -26.22
CA TYR A 29 3.40 -15.75 -25.51
C TYR A 29 3.21 -14.34 -24.96
N ALA A 30 1.98 -13.80 -25.02
CA ALA A 30 1.67 -12.47 -24.51
C ALA A 30 1.13 -12.52 -23.07
N GLY A 31 1.77 -11.79 -22.15
CA GLY A 31 1.37 -11.72 -20.74
C GLY A 31 1.15 -13.10 -20.10
N TYR A 32 -0.01 -13.30 -19.47
CA TYR A 32 -0.41 -14.53 -18.77
C TYR A 32 -1.04 -15.59 -19.68
N SER A 33 -1.10 -15.36 -20.99
CA SER A 33 -1.74 -16.28 -21.94
C SER A 33 -0.86 -17.49 -22.26
N ASN A 34 -1.50 -18.62 -22.59
CA ASN A 34 -0.86 -19.79 -23.22
C ASN A 34 -0.97 -19.76 -24.77
N ARG A 35 -1.59 -18.73 -25.34
CA ARG A 35 -1.74 -18.59 -26.80
C ARG A 35 -0.49 -17.92 -27.37
N ALA A 36 0.00 -18.48 -28.47
CA ALA A 36 1.08 -17.87 -29.23
C ALA A 36 0.63 -16.47 -29.69
N SER A 37 1.51 -15.49 -29.53
CA SER A 37 1.30 -14.10 -29.90
C SER A 37 1.77 -13.84 -31.32
N GLU A 38 1.08 -12.95 -32.03
CA GLU A 38 1.46 -12.45 -33.36
C GLU A 38 2.47 -11.29 -33.28
N CYS A 39 3.37 -11.28 -32.29
CA CYS A 39 4.25 -10.13 -32.02
C CYS A 39 5.32 -9.89 -33.09
N GLY A 40 5.51 -10.82 -34.03
CA GLY A 40 6.48 -10.71 -35.11
C GLY A 40 7.94 -10.76 -34.67
N THR A 41 8.22 -11.17 -33.43
CA THR A 41 9.57 -11.35 -32.88
C THR A 41 10.11 -12.74 -33.17
N ASP A 42 11.37 -12.82 -33.56
CA ASP A 42 12.08 -14.07 -33.83
C ASP A 42 13.52 -14.03 -33.35
N PHE A 43 14.07 -15.20 -33.02
CA PHE A 43 15.49 -15.34 -32.71
C PHE A 43 16.08 -16.66 -33.21
N ARG A 44 17.40 -16.68 -33.42
CA ARG A 44 18.18 -17.89 -33.67
C ARG A 44 19.55 -17.81 -33.01
N MET A 45 20.08 -18.96 -32.59
CA MET A 45 21.35 -19.03 -31.87
C MET A 45 22.26 -20.12 -32.43
N TYR A 46 23.57 -19.85 -32.45
CA TYR A 46 24.59 -20.81 -32.89
C TYR A 46 25.94 -20.48 -32.26
N THR A 47 26.87 -21.43 -32.28
CA THR A 47 28.27 -21.20 -31.88
C THR A 47 29.19 -21.07 -33.10
N ASP A 48 30.20 -20.21 -32.99
CA ASP A 48 31.24 -19.99 -34.01
C ASP A 48 32.53 -19.56 -33.30
N ASP A 49 33.64 -20.26 -33.51
CA ASP A 49 34.96 -19.96 -32.91
C ASP A 49 34.93 -19.72 -31.38
N GLY A 50 34.13 -20.51 -30.65
CA GLY A 50 34.01 -20.40 -29.19
C GLY A 50 33.12 -19.26 -28.67
N ASN A 51 32.44 -18.53 -29.56
CA ASN A 51 31.46 -17.51 -29.23
C ASN A 51 30.04 -18.02 -29.41
N LEU A 52 29.11 -17.52 -28.59
CA LEU A 52 27.67 -17.66 -28.82
C LEU A 52 27.20 -16.49 -29.67
N HIS A 53 26.60 -16.77 -30.82
CA HIS A 53 25.94 -15.80 -31.68
C HIS A 53 24.43 -15.91 -31.54
N ILE A 54 23.77 -14.75 -31.46
CA ILE A 54 22.33 -14.61 -31.28
C ILE A 54 21.84 -13.57 -32.29
N ASP A 55 21.16 -14.03 -33.33
CA ASP A 55 20.49 -13.16 -34.28
C ASP A 55 19.01 -13.06 -33.87
N PHE A 56 18.48 -11.87 -33.65
CA PHE A 56 17.07 -11.68 -33.33
C PHE A 56 16.50 -10.43 -33.99
N GLY A 57 15.18 -10.37 -34.16
CA GLY A 57 14.53 -9.23 -34.80
C GLY A 57 13.07 -9.12 -34.44
N PHE A 58 12.46 -8.00 -34.84
CA PHE A 58 11.05 -7.73 -34.63
C PHE A 58 10.51 -6.86 -35.75
N VAL A 59 9.21 -7.00 -36.04
CA VAL A 59 8.48 -6.17 -36.99
C VAL A 59 8.01 -4.90 -36.28
N HIS A 60 8.17 -3.74 -36.91
CA HIS A 60 7.71 -2.47 -36.34
C HIS A 60 6.18 -2.45 -36.22
N GLY A 61 5.69 -2.09 -35.04
CA GLY A 61 4.28 -1.81 -34.78
C GLY A 61 3.94 -0.37 -35.13
N ALA A 62 3.27 0.34 -34.22
CA ALA A 62 3.08 1.78 -34.36
C ALA A 62 4.43 2.53 -34.37
N PRO A 63 4.59 3.61 -35.16
CA PRO A 63 5.87 4.35 -35.28
C PRO A 63 6.45 4.86 -33.95
N GLU A 64 5.59 5.09 -32.96
CA GLU A 64 5.94 5.64 -31.63
C GLU A 64 6.36 4.54 -30.63
N ALA A 65 6.26 3.25 -31.00
CA ALA A 65 6.43 2.15 -30.08
C ALA A 65 7.89 2.01 -29.62
N ARG A 66 8.10 2.00 -28.30
CA ARG A 66 9.41 1.71 -27.71
C ARG A 66 9.55 0.22 -27.48
N HIS A 67 10.66 -0.34 -27.92
CA HIS A 67 10.96 -1.75 -27.78
C HIS A 67 12.18 -1.98 -26.90
N SER A 68 12.14 -3.01 -26.07
CA SER A 68 13.32 -3.48 -25.33
C SER A 68 13.32 -5.01 -25.27
N PHE A 69 14.50 -5.60 -25.37
CA PHE A 69 14.73 -7.03 -25.37
C PHE A 69 15.57 -7.40 -24.15
N THR A 70 15.23 -8.49 -23.48
CA THR A 70 15.99 -9.01 -22.33
C THR A 70 16.28 -10.48 -22.56
N LEU A 71 17.57 -10.81 -22.64
CA LEU A 71 18.08 -12.16 -22.74
C LEU A 71 18.65 -12.53 -21.36
N LEU A 72 18.05 -13.52 -20.72
CA LEU A 72 18.46 -13.99 -19.40
C LEU A 72 19.08 -15.38 -19.53
N PHE A 73 20.26 -15.55 -18.96
CA PHE A 73 20.97 -16.81 -18.85
C PHE A 73 21.08 -17.23 -17.38
N ASP A 74 20.80 -18.50 -17.10
CA ASP A 74 21.07 -19.18 -15.83
C ASP A 74 22.11 -20.29 -16.06
N PRO A 75 23.41 -19.97 -15.94
CA PRO A 75 24.49 -20.93 -16.09
C PRO A 75 24.41 -22.14 -15.15
N ALA A 76 23.79 -21.98 -13.98
CA ALA A 76 23.69 -23.05 -13.00
C ALA A 76 22.57 -24.04 -13.32
N HIS A 77 21.67 -23.68 -14.25
CA HIS A 77 20.40 -24.38 -14.48
C HIS A 77 19.65 -24.62 -13.16
N SER A 78 19.68 -23.58 -12.31
CA SER A 78 19.07 -23.59 -10.98
C SER A 78 17.55 -23.47 -11.05
N GLY A 79 17.05 -22.93 -12.16
CA GLY A 79 15.65 -22.99 -12.55
C GLY A 79 14.75 -21.93 -11.93
N ARG A 80 15.21 -21.09 -10.98
CA ARG A 80 14.42 -19.97 -10.40
C ARG A 80 15.11 -19.03 -9.37
N ARG A 81 16.26 -19.34 -8.75
CA ARG A 81 16.90 -18.39 -7.81
C ARG A 81 17.96 -17.54 -8.54
N PRO A 82 17.95 -16.19 -8.47
CA PRO A 82 18.73 -15.34 -9.37
C PRO A 82 20.24 -15.38 -9.21
N HIS A 83 20.77 -16.09 -8.21
CA HIS A 83 22.21 -16.21 -8.03
C HIS A 83 22.91 -16.71 -9.30
N ASN A 84 23.97 -16.00 -9.73
CA ASN A 84 24.75 -16.28 -10.94
C ASN A 84 24.01 -16.06 -12.27
N ALA A 85 22.82 -15.44 -12.27
CA ALA A 85 22.15 -15.06 -13.50
C ALA A 85 22.97 -14.01 -14.28
N PHE A 86 22.99 -14.14 -15.59
CA PHE A 86 23.63 -13.21 -16.51
C PHE A 86 22.56 -12.66 -17.45
N MET A 87 22.44 -11.34 -17.53
CA MET A 87 21.40 -10.67 -18.29
C MET A 87 22.03 -9.74 -19.33
N ILE A 88 21.48 -9.78 -20.55
CA ILE A 88 21.79 -8.80 -21.59
C ILE A 88 20.48 -8.10 -21.98
N GLN A 89 20.48 -6.77 -21.90
CA GLN A 89 19.38 -5.92 -22.31
C GLN A 89 19.76 -5.13 -23.56
N VAL A 90 18.86 -5.12 -24.54
CA VAL A 90 19.03 -4.39 -25.79
C VAL A 90 17.82 -3.49 -26.02
N GLY A 91 18.05 -2.18 -26.12
CA GLY A 91 17.02 -1.21 -26.54
C GLY A 91 16.75 -1.32 -28.04
N GLY A 92 15.53 -0.98 -28.48
CA GLY A 92 15.18 -0.91 -29.90
C GLY A 92 16.04 0.09 -30.68
N ASP A 93 16.65 1.07 -29.99
CA ASP A 93 17.64 2.00 -30.51
C ASP A 93 19.03 1.36 -30.72
N GLY A 94 19.33 0.25 -30.04
CA GLY A 94 20.62 -0.44 -30.03
C GLY A 94 21.44 -0.22 -28.76
N LEU A 95 20.89 0.43 -27.72
CA LEU A 95 21.58 0.56 -26.44
C LEU A 95 21.75 -0.82 -25.79
N LEU A 96 23.00 -1.17 -25.46
CA LEU A 96 23.36 -2.47 -24.87
C LEU A 96 23.76 -2.31 -23.40
N LYS A 97 23.14 -3.10 -22.53
CA LYS A 97 23.53 -3.28 -21.12
C LYS A 97 23.74 -4.76 -20.84
N ALA A 98 24.78 -5.10 -20.09
CA ALA A 98 25.06 -6.46 -19.67
C ALA A 98 25.38 -6.51 -18.19
N GLU A 99 24.74 -7.42 -17.46
CA GLU A 99 24.75 -7.42 -16.01
C GLU A 99 24.83 -8.85 -15.47
N ARG A 100 25.49 -9.01 -14.31
CA ARG A 100 25.48 -10.25 -13.53
C ARG A 100 24.75 -10.02 -12.23
N TYR A 101 24.04 -11.05 -11.78
CA TYR A 101 23.32 -11.00 -10.52
C TYR A 101 24.14 -11.62 -9.38
N ARG A 102 24.51 -10.78 -8.41
CA ARG A 102 25.08 -11.22 -7.12
C ARG A 102 24.03 -11.01 -6.03
N TYR A 103 24.09 -9.85 -5.37
CA TYR A 103 23.05 -9.34 -4.46
C TYR A 103 22.08 -8.38 -5.18
N MET A 104 22.56 -7.78 -6.26
CA MET A 104 21.82 -6.93 -7.20
C MET A 104 22.38 -7.17 -8.61
N TRP A 105 21.72 -6.62 -9.63
CA TRP A 105 22.29 -6.54 -10.95
C TRP A 105 23.46 -5.56 -10.93
N GLU A 106 24.65 -6.08 -11.21
CA GLU A 106 25.89 -5.32 -11.33
C GLU A 106 26.33 -5.37 -12.79
N GLU A 107 26.89 -4.26 -13.32
CA GLU A 107 27.45 -4.27 -14.67
C GLU A 107 28.49 -5.39 -14.79
N ALA A 108 28.37 -6.21 -15.85
CA ALA A 108 29.28 -7.32 -16.05
C ALA A 108 30.69 -6.78 -16.30
N GLU A 109 31.67 -7.24 -15.51
CA GLU A 109 33.09 -6.86 -15.66
C GLU A 109 33.59 -7.13 -17.10
N GLU A 110 32.98 -8.11 -17.76
CA GLU A 110 33.30 -8.55 -19.12
C GLU A 110 32.40 -7.92 -20.20
N ARG A 111 31.66 -6.84 -19.91
CA ARG A 111 30.74 -6.17 -20.86
C ARG A 111 31.43 -5.77 -22.18
N ASN A 112 32.72 -5.47 -22.13
CA ASN A 112 33.55 -5.13 -23.30
C ASN A 112 33.75 -6.29 -24.29
N LEU A 113 33.47 -7.54 -23.90
CA LEU A 113 33.55 -8.73 -24.76
C LEU A 113 32.25 -8.99 -25.54
N ILE A 114 31.22 -8.17 -25.32
CA ILE A 114 29.91 -8.33 -25.95
C ILE A 114 29.78 -7.37 -27.12
N HIS A 115 29.50 -7.92 -28.29
CA HIS A 115 29.37 -7.18 -29.53
C HIS A 115 27.92 -7.20 -30.02
N LEU A 116 27.38 -6.03 -30.36
CA LEU A 116 26.04 -5.86 -30.89
C LEU A 116 26.11 -5.12 -32.24
N GLU A 117 25.58 -5.75 -33.28
CA GLU A 117 25.36 -5.15 -34.59
C GLU A 117 23.86 -4.93 -34.80
N LYS A 118 23.46 -3.73 -35.21
CA LYS A 118 22.08 -3.40 -35.58
C LYS A 118 21.98 -3.22 -37.09
N SER A 119 20.98 -3.85 -37.70
CA SER A 119 20.65 -3.75 -39.13
C SER A 119 19.13 -3.73 -39.30
N GLY A 120 18.62 -3.36 -40.48
CA GLY A 120 17.17 -3.35 -40.71
C GLY A 120 16.72 -2.32 -41.75
N ASP A 121 15.41 -2.28 -41.95
CA ASP A 121 14.71 -1.29 -42.77
C ASP A 121 13.54 -0.67 -42.00
N ASP A 122 12.72 0.15 -42.67
CA ASP A 122 11.58 0.84 -42.06
C ASP A 122 10.49 -0.11 -41.51
N ARG A 123 10.52 -1.39 -41.86
CA ARG A 123 9.52 -2.40 -41.43
C ARG A 123 10.06 -3.37 -40.38
N ARG A 124 11.37 -3.62 -40.36
CA ARG A 124 11.96 -4.63 -39.48
C ARG A 124 13.36 -4.24 -39.03
N THR A 125 13.59 -4.31 -37.73
CA THR A 125 14.92 -4.21 -37.13
C THR A 125 15.46 -5.61 -36.81
N ARG A 126 16.76 -5.80 -37.03
CA ARG A 126 17.53 -7.01 -36.68
C ARG A 126 18.77 -6.66 -35.87
N PHE A 127 19.04 -7.49 -34.89
CA PHE A 127 20.23 -7.43 -34.05
C PHE A 127 21.03 -8.72 -34.22
N ARG A 128 22.35 -8.59 -34.25
CA ARG A 128 23.29 -9.68 -34.09
C ARG A 128 24.13 -9.41 -32.86
N LEU A 129 23.97 -10.26 -31.86
CA LEU A 129 24.70 -10.20 -30.59
C LEU A 129 25.67 -11.38 -30.55
N PHE A 130 26.92 -11.15 -30.15
CA PHE A 130 27.85 -12.25 -29.89
C PHE A 130 28.83 -11.96 -28.74
N PHE A 131 29.21 -13.02 -28.03
CA PHE A 131 30.14 -12.97 -26.90
C PHE A 131 30.77 -14.35 -26.62
N PRO A 132 31.93 -14.41 -25.91
CA PRO A 132 32.59 -15.67 -25.57
C PRO A 132 31.76 -16.58 -24.67
N LEU A 133 31.73 -17.89 -24.95
CA LEU A 133 31.02 -18.87 -24.12
C LEU A 133 31.50 -18.91 -22.66
N SER A 134 32.76 -18.55 -22.41
CA SER A 134 33.32 -18.46 -21.05
C SER A 134 32.58 -17.47 -20.14
N MET A 135 31.83 -16.51 -20.71
CA MET A 135 30.99 -15.60 -19.92
C MET A 135 29.81 -16.33 -19.25
N LEU A 136 29.41 -17.49 -19.77
CA LEU A 136 28.46 -18.40 -19.10
C LEU A 136 29.16 -19.31 -18.08
N GLY A 137 30.41 -19.02 -17.72
CA GLY A 137 31.15 -19.63 -16.61
C GLY A 137 31.61 -21.07 -16.83
N GLN A 138 31.63 -21.56 -18.08
CA GLN A 138 31.79 -23.00 -18.37
C GLN A 138 32.53 -23.25 -19.70
N THR A 139 33.09 -24.46 -19.83
CA THR A 139 33.56 -25.00 -21.11
C THR A 139 32.52 -26.00 -21.67
N LEU A 140 32.37 -26.12 -23.00
CA LEU A 140 31.43 -27.05 -23.66
C LEU A 140 31.63 -28.54 -23.28
N ALA A 141 32.72 -28.87 -22.56
CA ALA A 141 33.04 -30.20 -22.07
C ALA A 141 32.37 -30.54 -20.72
N GLU A 142 31.97 -29.54 -19.90
CA GLU A 142 31.53 -29.74 -18.51
C GLU A 142 30.01 -29.72 -18.35
N ARG A 143 29.31 -28.89 -19.12
CA ARG A 143 27.85 -28.73 -19.08
C ARG A 143 27.33 -28.29 -20.45
N ARG A 144 26.25 -28.92 -20.90
CA ARG A 144 25.63 -28.68 -22.22
C ARG A 144 24.26 -28.01 -22.15
N ILE A 145 23.73 -27.79 -20.96
CA ILE A 145 22.42 -27.18 -20.72
C ILE A 145 22.64 -25.89 -19.93
N VAL A 146 22.09 -24.78 -20.43
CA VAL A 146 22.06 -23.48 -19.77
C VAL A 146 20.61 -23.01 -19.74
N GLY A 147 20.10 -22.61 -18.57
CA GLY A 147 18.76 -22.04 -18.50
C GLY A 147 18.72 -20.72 -19.27
N PHE A 148 17.65 -20.47 -20.01
CA PHE A 148 17.52 -19.31 -20.87
C PHE A 148 16.09 -18.82 -21.01
N ASN A 149 15.93 -17.50 -21.08
CA ASN A 149 14.69 -16.91 -21.52
C ASN A 149 14.90 -15.62 -22.31
N PHE A 150 13.91 -15.31 -23.15
CA PHE A 150 13.86 -14.15 -24.01
C PHE A 150 12.56 -13.40 -23.73
N PHE A 151 12.69 -12.13 -23.33
CA PHE A 151 11.57 -11.19 -23.20
C PHE A 151 11.65 -10.08 -24.23
N HIS A 152 10.50 -9.72 -24.79
CA HIS A 152 10.31 -8.55 -25.63
C HIS A 152 9.21 -7.69 -25.03
N LYS A 153 9.55 -6.47 -24.65
CA LYS A 153 8.58 -5.45 -24.19
C LYS A 153 8.34 -4.46 -25.32
N ALA A 154 7.07 -4.23 -25.63
CA ALA A 154 6.62 -3.20 -26.55
C ALA A 154 5.71 -2.22 -25.79
N ALA A 155 6.08 -0.94 -25.79
CA ALA A 155 5.32 0.12 -25.15
C ALA A 155 4.80 1.12 -26.19
N GLU A 156 3.48 1.30 -26.23
CA GLU A 156 2.77 2.23 -27.11
C GLU A 156 1.93 3.18 -26.25
N GLY A 157 2.42 4.41 -26.07
CA GLY A 157 1.84 5.34 -25.10
C GLY A 157 1.89 4.77 -23.67
N ALA A 158 0.73 4.61 -23.03
CA ALA A 158 0.60 4.02 -21.69
C ALA A 158 0.41 2.49 -21.70
N LYS A 159 0.19 1.88 -22.88
CA LYS A 159 -0.03 0.44 -23.00
C LYS A 159 1.32 -0.26 -23.14
N GLN A 160 1.62 -1.16 -22.22
CA GLN A 160 2.82 -2.00 -22.27
C GLN A 160 2.41 -3.46 -22.45
N THR A 161 2.95 -4.12 -23.47
CA THR A 161 2.79 -5.56 -23.68
C THR A 161 4.14 -6.24 -23.52
N GLU A 162 4.18 -7.30 -22.71
CA GLU A 162 5.34 -8.18 -22.58
C GLU A 162 5.09 -9.50 -23.31
N TYR A 163 6.04 -9.88 -24.15
CA TYR A 163 6.10 -11.15 -24.85
C TYR A 163 7.25 -11.98 -24.29
N ARG A 164 7.02 -13.26 -24.05
CA ARG A 164 8.01 -14.19 -23.47
C ARG A 164 8.16 -15.43 -24.34
N TRP A 165 9.37 -15.94 -24.47
CA TRP A 165 9.63 -17.19 -25.21
C TRP A 165 9.23 -18.42 -24.40
N SER A 166 9.53 -18.44 -23.10
CA SER A 166 9.19 -19.53 -22.18
C SER A 166 8.41 -19.06 -20.95
N GLY A 167 7.58 -19.96 -20.40
CA GLY A 167 6.81 -19.78 -19.16
C GLY A 167 5.35 -20.24 -19.29
N LEU A 168 4.78 -20.82 -18.24
CA LEU A 168 3.36 -21.20 -18.17
C LEU A 168 2.45 -20.00 -17.83
N PRO A 169 1.13 -20.07 -18.06
CA PRO A 169 0.17 -19.15 -17.44
C PRO A 169 0.40 -19.08 -15.91
N GLY A 170 0.69 -17.88 -15.40
CA GLY A 170 1.03 -17.66 -13.99
C GLY A 170 2.54 -17.66 -13.65
N ASP A 171 3.43 -18.10 -14.53
CA ASP A 171 4.89 -17.90 -14.38
C ASP A 171 5.26 -16.44 -14.76
N THR A 172 5.08 -15.44 -13.90
CA THR A 172 5.47 -14.06 -14.25
C THR A 172 6.97 -13.79 -14.29
N ALA A 173 7.35 -12.73 -15.00
CA ALA A 173 8.72 -12.36 -15.32
C ALA A 173 9.36 -11.34 -14.36
N VAL A 174 8.99 -11.29 -13.08
CA VAL A 174 9.50 -10.23 -12.17
C VAL A 174 11.02 -10.28 -11.99
N ILE A 175 11.62 -11.46 -12.18
CA ILE A 175 13.09 -11.65 -12.23
C ILE A 175 13.53 -12.19 -13.61
N ALA A 176 12.69 -12.06 -14.64
CA ALA A 176 12.93 -12.58 -15.99
C ALA A 176 13.16 -14.12 -16.06
N GLN A 177 12.69 -14.90 -15.10
CA GLN A 177 12.99 -16.34 -15.00
C GLN A 177 11.81 -17.23 -15.39
N GLY A 178 11.30 -17.12 -16.62
CA GLY A 178 10.58 -18.28 -17.19
C GLY A 178 11.60 -19.39 -17.51
N ALA A 179 11.20 -20.66 -17.38
CA ALA A 179 12.12 -21.80 -17.50
C ALA A 179 12.23 -22.28 -18.96
N GLY A 180 13.11 -21.70 -19.77
CA GLY A 180 13.52 -22.28 -21.05
C GLY A 180 14.98 -22.75 -20.99
N ASP A 181 15.43 -23.49 -22.00
CA ASP A 181 16.80 -24.04 -22.01
C ASP A 181 17.52 -23.83 -23.34
N LEU A 182 18.83 -23.58 -23.27
CA LEU A 182 19.78 -23.76 -24.38
C LEU A 182 20.50 -25.09 -24.23
N LEU A 183 20.43 -25.92 -25.26
CA LEU A 183 21.16 -27.18 -25.35
C LEU A 183 22.27 -27.07 -26.41
N PHE A 184 23.53 -27.11 -25.98
CA PHE A 184 24.70 -27.05 -26.85
C PHE A 184 25.04 -28.44 -27.42
N VAL A 185 24.74 -28.65 -28.70
CA VAL A 185 24.77 -29.99 -29.34
C VAL A 185 26.01 -30.25 -30.21
N ASN A 186 27.03 -29.40 -30.11
CA ASN A 186 28.21 -29.45 -30.97
C ASN A 186 28.92 -30.81 -30.90
N GLY A 187 29.09 -31.43 -32.08
CA GLY A 187 29.74 -32.73 -32.26
C GLY A 187 28.93 -33.95 -31.82
N MET A 188 27.62 -33.79 -31.58
CA MET A 188 26.76 -34.88 -31.08
C MET A 188 25.93 -35.56 -32.19
N PRO A 189 25.73 -36.90 -32.13
CA PRO A 189 24.81 -37.60 -33.02
C PRO A 189 23.34 -37.31 -32.66
N GLU A 190 22.42 -37.40 -33.63
CA GLU A 190 20.99 -37.05 -33.46
C GLU A 190 20.30 -37.79 -32.30
N GLU A 191 20.61 -39.07 -32.09
CA GLU A 191 20.04 -39.87 -30.99
C GLU A 191 20.44 -39.31 -29.61
N ALA A 192 21.69 -38.88 -29.46
CA ALA A 192 22.18 -38.26 -28.22
C ALA A 192 21.56 -36.87 -28.03
N ILE A 193 21.30 -36.13 -29.12
CA ILE A 193 20.60 -34.84 -29.07
C ILE A 193 19.16 -35.03 -28.58
N ALA A 194 18.44 -36.01 -29.14
CA ALA A 194 17.06 -36.30 -28.74
C ALA A 194 16.99 -36.69 -27.25
N SER A 195 17.87 -37.61 -26.82
CA SER A 195 17.97 -38.04 -25.42
C SER A 195 18.27 -36.88 -24.45
N LEU A 196 19.21 -35.99 -24.80
CA LEU A 196 19.51 -34.82 -23.97
C LEU A 196 18.42 -33.75 -24.01
N THR A 197 17.70 -33.61 -25.13
CA THR A 197 16.56 -32.69 -25.22
C THR A 197 15.43 -33.14 -24.29
N ASP A 198 15.10 -34.43 -24.32
CA ASP A 198 14.13 -35.03 -23.41
C ASP A 198 14.57 -34.90 -21.95
N LYS A 199 15.87 -35.08 -21.67
CA LYS A 199 16.43 -34.88 -20.34
C LYS A 199 16.29 -33.43 -19.87
N ALA A 200 16.71 -32.45 -20.69
CA ALA A 200 16.64 -31.03 -20.35
C ALA A 200 15.21 -30.60 -20.06
N ALA A 201 14.28 -30.96 -20.94
CA ALA A 201 12.87 -30.60 -20.79
C ALA A 201 12.26 -31.20 -19.50
N ARG A 202 12.54 -32.47 -19.19
CA ARG A 202 12.10 -33.10 -17.93
C ARG A 202 12.75 -32.47 -16.71
N GLU A 203 14.04 -32.18 -16.77
CA GLU A 203 14.76 -31.51 -15.68
C GLU A 203 14.14 -30.14 -15.38
N SER A 204 13.78 -29.36 -16.40
CA SER A 204 13.09 -28.06 -16.25
C SER A 204 11.66 -28.19 -15.72
N GLU A 205 10.93 -29.24 -16.10
CA GLU A 205 9.61 -29.55 -15.56
C GLU A 205 9.61 -29.91 -14.06
N ILE A 206 10.74 -30.32 -13.50
CA ILE A 206 10.87 -30.66 -12.08
C ILE A 206 11.90 -29.81 -11.34
N ALA A 207 12.56 -28.85 -12.00
CA ALA A 207 13.66 -28.06 -11.42
C ALA A 207 13.25 -27.38 -10.11
N TYR A 208 12.03 -26.85 -10.08
CA TYR A 208 11.45 -26.21 -8.91
C TYR A 208 11.05 -27.18 -7.79
N THR A 209 10.92 -28.49 -8.03
CA THR A 209 10.64 -29.49 -6.97
C THR A 209 11.89 -30.17 -6.43
N GLN A 210 13.07 -29.90 -7.00
CA GLN A 210 14.31 -30.55 -6.58
C GLN A 210 14.65 -30.20 -5.13
N TRP A 211 14.93 -31.24 -4.34
CA TRP A 211 15.38 -31.12 -2.96
C TRP A 211 16.91 -31.11 -2.93
N LYS A 212 17.50 -29.93 -3.18
CA LYS A 212 18.96 -29.74 -3.26
C LYS A 212 19.35 -28.48 -2.51
N ARG A 213 20.53 -28.55 -1.88
CA ARG A 213 21.10 -27.40 -1.18
C ARG A 213 21.32 -26.25 -2.16
N GLN A 214 20.70 -25.12 -1.87
CA GLN A 214 20.86 -23.89 -2.63
C GLN A 214 22.26 -23.32 -2.40
N SER A 215 22.78 -22.62 -3.41
CA SER A 215 23.98 -21.80 -3.23
C SER A 215 23.61 -20.33 -3.02
N CYS A 216 24.43 -19.61 -2.25
CA CYS A 216 24.29 -18.18 -2.04
C CYS A 216 25.70 -17.56 -1.96
N PRO A 217 25.84 -16.26 -2.23
CA PRO A 217 27.12 -15.58 -2.05
C PRO A 217 27.58 -15.63 -0.59
N GLU A 218 28.91 -15.62 -0.38
CA GLU A 218 29.47 -15.52 0.96
C GLU A 218 29.10 -14.17 1.61
N PRO A 219 28.66 -14.16 2.88
CA PRO A 219 28.43 -12.94 3.63
C PRO A 219 29.71 -12.13 3.81
N ARG A 220 29.59 -10.81 4.03
CA ARG A 220 30.77 -9.97 4.27
C ARG A 220 31.54 -10.41 5.53
N PRO A 221 32.87 -10.26 5.55
CA PRO A 221 33.67 -10.58 6.72
C PRO A 221 33.16 -9.85 7.98
N GLY A 222 33.05 -10.59 9.08
CA GLY A 222 32.63 -10.05 10.38
C GLY A 222 31.12 -9.87 10.58
N TRP A 223 30.29 -10.11 9.55
CA TRP A 223 28.83 -10.07 9.72
C TRP A 223 28.30 -11.23 10.56
N ILE A 224 28.75 -12.45 10.25
CA ILE A 224 28.39 -13.64 11.02
C ILE A 224 29.37 -13.81 12.16
N VAL A 225 28.86 -13.71 13.40
CA VAL A 225 29.64 -13.91 14.62
C VAL A 225 28.97 -14.96 15.51
N SER A 226 29.77 -15.67 16.29
CA SER A 226 29.28 -16.66 17.25
C SER A 226 28.57 -15.97 18.43
N LYS A 227 27.33 -16.36 18.64
CA LYS A 227 26.42 -15.91 19.69
C LYS A 227 26.94 -16.45 21.01
N LYS A 228 26.89 -15.60 22.03
CA LYS A 228 27.47 -15.92 23.35
C LYS A 228 26.43 -16.33 24.38
N ARG A 229 25.22 -15.78 24.30
CA ARG A 229 24.12 -15.95 25.26
C ARG A 229 22.77 -15.70 24.59
N GLY A 230 21.69 -16.22 25.16
CA GLY A 230 20.32 -15.86 24.81
C GLY A 230 19.87 -14.50 25.36
N PHE A 231 18.63 -14.12 25.01
CA PHE A 231 17.97 -12.85 25.39
C PHE A 231 18.70 -11.61 24.86
N THR A 232 19.02 -11.59 23.57
CA THR A 232 19.73 -10.47 22.91
C THR A 232 18.92 -9.78 21.80
N ILE A 233 17.70 -10.24 21.50
CA ILE A 233 16.80 -9.57 20.55
C ILE A 233 15.76 -8.69 21.31
N ARG A 234 14.48 -8.69 20.91
CA ARG A 234 13.46 -7.75 21.41
C ARG A 234 13.03 -7.97 22.87
N ILE A 235 13.31 -9.14 23.44
CA ILE A 235 13.01 -9.51 24.82
C ILE A 235 14.33 -9.69 25.57
N GLY A 236 14.67 -8.72 26.41
CA GLY A 236 15.81 -8.82 27.31
C GLY A 236 15.49 -9.67 28.55
N ARG A 237 16.50 -10.00 29.35
CA ARG A 237 16.30 -10.73 30.62
C ARG A 237 15.37 -9.99 31.59
N GLN A 238 15.50 -8.67 31.66
CA GLN A 238 14.61 -7.81 32.48
C GLN A 238 13.17 -7.84 31.97
N ASP A 239 12.95 -7.87 30.65
CA ASP A 239 11.60 -8.03 30.08
C ASP A 239 11.01 -9.40 30.46
N ALA A 240 11.80 -10.47 30.36
CA ALA A 240 11.37 -11.81 30.73
C ALA A 240 11.04 -11.94 32.23
N GLU A 241 11.77 -11.26 33.10
CA GLU A 241 11.48 -11.18 34.54
C GLU A 241 10.19 -10.41 34.82
N ARG A 242 10.00 -9.25 34.18
CA ARG A 242 8.75 -8.48 34.27
C ARG A 242 7.56 -9.30 33.76
N ALA A 243 7.72 -10.00 32.64
CA ALA A 243 6.67 -10.82 32.07
C ALA A 243 6.27 -11.97 33.00
N ARG A 244 7.24 -12.64 33.63
CA ARG A 244 6.98 -13.66 34.68
C ARG A 244 6.21 -13.05 35.85
N HIS A 245 6.67 -11.90 36.34
CA HIS A 245 5.99 -11.21 37.44
C HIS A 245 4.54 -10.87 37.09
N GLN A 246 4.29 -10.24 35.94
CA GLN A 246 2.93 -9.88 35.51
C GLN A 246 2.04 -11.11 35.28
N ALA A 247 2.61 -12.17 34.71
CA ALA A 247 1.92 -13.44 34.50
C ALA A 247 1.49 -14.14 35.80
N GLU A 248 2.11 -13.83 36.93
CA GLU A 248 1.78 -14.38 38.24
C GLU A 248 0.87 -13.46 39.06
N HIS A 249 1.07 -12.14 38.96
CA HIS A 249 0.49 -11.17 39.90
C HIS A 249 -0.72 -10.41 39.34
N THR A 250 -0.98 -10.44 38.04
CA THR A 250 -2.16 -9.78 37.44
C THR A 250 -3.20 -10.79 36.95
N THR A 251 -4.46 -10.37 36.91
CA THR A 251 -5.56 -11.23 36.39
C THR A 251 -5.42 -11.44 34.89
N TRP A 252 -5.19 -10.36 34.12
CA TRP A 252 -4.97 -10.46 32.68
C TRP A 252 -3.69 -11.22 32.32
N GLY A 253 -2.60 -11.04 33.08
CA GLY A 253 -1.33 -11.73 32.83
C GLY A 253 -1.45 -13.23 33.05
N ARG A 254 -2.17 -13.68 34.09
CA ARG A 254 -2.49 -15.10 34.29
C ARG A 254 -3.27 -15.68 33.12
N LYS A 255 -4.28 -14.97 32.60
CA LYS A 255 -5.05 -15.39 31.41
C LYS A 255 -4.18 -15.52 30.15
N ILE A 256 -3.23 -14.60 29.95
CA ILE A 256 -2.26 -14.69 28.84
C ILE A 256 -1.37 -15.94 29.02
N LYS A 257 -0.84 -16.15 30.23
CA LYS A 257 -0.02 -17.34 30.54
C LYS A 257 -0.81 -18.63 30.29
N GLU A 258 -2.06 -18.70 30.72
CA GLU A 258 -2.96 -19.84 30.46
C GLU A 258 -3.16 -20.08 28.96
N ALA A 259 -3.38 -19.03 28.16
CA ALA A 259 -3.53 -19.16 26.70
C ALA A 259 -2.24 -19.63 26.02
N VAL A 260 -1.07 -19.13 26.45
CA VAL A 260 0.24 -19.59 25.95
C VAL A 260 0.44 -21.07 26.29
N LEU A 261 0.14 -21.46 27.53
CA LEU A 261 0.26 -22.85 27.99
C LEU A 261 -0.70 -23.78 27.27
N GLU A 262 -1.95 -23.37 27.02
CA GLU A 262 -2.93 -24.17 26.27
C GLU A 262 -2.39 -24.56 24.88
N THR A 263 -1.80 -23.61 24.15
CA THR A 263 -1.19 -23.89 22.85
C THR A 263 0.09 -24.72 22.99
N ALA A 264 0.95 -24.39 23.97
CA ALA A 264 2.21 -25.11 24.19
C ALA A 264 1.96 -26.59 24.59
N ASP A 265 0.97 -26.85 25.45
CA ASP A 265 0.62 -28.19 25.92
C ASP A 265 0.06 -29.05 24.77
N TYR A 266 -0.71 -28.48 23.84
CA TYR A 266 -1.17 -29.18 22.65
C TYR A 266 0.00 -29.74 21.82
N TRP A 267 1.05 -28.94 21.62
CA TRP A 267 2.24 -29.37 20.88
C TRP A 267 3.16 -30.26 21.71
N ALA A 268 3.31 -29.98 23.01
CA ALA A 268 4.15 -30.77 23.91
C ALA A 268 3.60 -32.21 24.11
N ALA A 269 2.28 -32.39 24.03
CA ALA A 269 1.63 -33.70 24.12
C ALA A 269 1.95 -34.64 22.95
N LYS A 270 2.43 -34.12 21.81
CA LYS A 270 2.83 -34.93 20.66
C LYS A 270 4.17 -35.61 20.91
N SER A 271 4.39 -36.80 20.33
CA SER A 271 5.68 -37.48 20.41
C SER A 271 6.78 -36.68 19.70
N ASP A 272 8.04 -36.95 20.03
CA ASP A 272 9.17 -36.28 19.37
C ASP A 272 9.20 -36.64 17.86
N GLU A 273 8.85 -37.88 17.50
CA GLU A 273 8.71 -38.35 16.13
C GLU A 273 7.55 -37.67 15.38
N GLU A 274 6.39 -37.53 16.02
CA GLU A 274 5.23 -36.84 15.42
C GLU A 274 5.58 -35.39 15.07
N LEU A 275 6.26 -34.67 15.98
CA LEU A 275 6.66 -33.28 15.74
C LEU A 275 7.66 -33.14 14.60
N LEU A 276 8.63 -34.04 14.53
CA LEU A 276 9.63 -34.02 13.46
C LEU A 276 9.02 -34.36 12.10
N ALA A 277 8.00 -35.24 12.07
CA ALA A 277 7.26 -35.57 10.85
C ALA A 277 6.39 -34.42 10.31
N LEU A 278 6.01 -33.45 11.15
CA LEU A 278 5.29 -32.24 10.72
C LEU A 278 6.18 -31.27 9.93
N VAL A 279 7.51 -31.36 10.06
CA VAL A 279 8.43 -30.55 9.27
C VAL A 279 8.68 -31.26 7.94
N PRO A 280 8.12 -30.76 6.82
CA PRO A 280 8.14 -31.46 5.54
C PRO A 280 9.58 -31.60 4.99
N ASP A 281 9.88 -32.75 4.42
CA ASP A 281 11.16 -33.07 3.75
C ASP A 281 11.11 -32.83 2.23
N GLY A 282 10.17 -32.01 1.77
CA GLY A 282 9.98 -31.58 0.39
C GLY A 282 9.57 -30.10 0.32
N ASN A 283 9.72 -29.49 -0.86
CA ASN A 283 9.56 -28.04 -0.97
C ASN A 283 8.11 -27.57 -0.67
N PRO A 284 7.91 -26.57 0.22
CA PRO A 284 6.59 -26.08 0.65
C PRO A 284 6.04 -24.97 -0.28
N ARG A 285 6.26 -25.07 -1.59
CA ARG A 285 6.19 -23.96 -2.54
C ARG A 285 4.79 -23.42 -2.91
N ALA A 286 3.79 -23.35 -2.04
CA ALA A 286 2.50 -22.75 -2.44
C ALA A 286 1.77 -22.09 -1.27
N LEU A 287 1.44 -20.80 -1.40
CA LEU A 287 0.61 -20.09 -0.41
C LEU A 287 -0.80 -20.67 -0.29
N THR A 288 -1.36 -21.04 -1.44
CA THR A 288 -2.67 -21.69 -1.62
C THR A 288 -2.63 -22.55 -2.90
N PRO A 289 -3.56 -23.51 -3.09
CA PRO A 289 -3.53 -24.35 -4.29
C PRO A 289 -3.66 -23.56 -5.61
N GLY A 290 -4.43 -22.47 -5.64
CA GLY A 290 -4.73 -21.68 -6.84
C GLY A 290 -4.81 -20.18 -6.55
N GLN A 291 -3.71 -19.56 -6.12
CA GLN A 291 -3.64 -18.18 -5.62
C GLN A 291 -4.47 -17.13 -6.40
N TYR A 292 -4.40 -17.14 -7.74
CA TYR A 292 -5.11 -16.18 -8.58
C TYR A 292 -6.26 -16.76 -9.40
N PHE A 293 -6.30 -18.08 -9.52
CA PHE A 293 -7.23 -18.79 -10.42
C PHE A 293 -8.31 -19.57 -9.65
N GLY A 294 -8.18 -19.69 -8.32
CA GLY A 294 -9.17 -20.32 -7.46
C GLY A 294 -9.27 -21.83 -7.61
N ASP A 295 -10.50 -22.32 -7.74
CA ASP A 295 -10.82 -23.73 -7.94
C ASP A 295 -10.57 -24.13 -9.41
N PRO A 296 -9.91 -25.28 -9.67
CA PRO A 296 -9.63 -25.71 -11.03
C PRO A 296 -10.86 -25.87 -11.93
N LEU A 297 -12.05 -26.10 -11.38
CA LEU A 297 -13.30 -26.31 -12.09
C LEU A 297 -14.27 -25.12 -11.99
N HIS A 298 -14.19 -24.30 -10.93
CA HIS A 298 -15.20 -23.28 -10.61
C HIS A 298 -14.63 -21.85 -10.52
N GLU A 299 -13.36 -21.64 -10.87
CA GLU A 299 -12.66 -20.35 -10.78
C GLU A 299 -12.62 -19.82 -9.33
N GLY A 300 -12.36 -18.52 -9.16
CA GLY A 300 -12.26 -17.84 -7.87
C GLY A 300 -10.87 -17.25 -7.61
N ASN A 301 -10.42 -17.28 -6.36
CA ASN A 301 -9.13 -16.72 -5.95
C ASN A 301 -8.49 -17.57 -4.83
N ARG A 302 -7.45 -17.03 -4.19
CA ARG A 302 -6.76 -17.64 -3.03
C ARG A 302 -7.66 -18.16 -1.90
N SER A 303 -8.90 -17.68 -1.75
CA SER A 303 -9.83 -18.13 -0.71
C SER A 303 -10.75 -19.28 -1.12
N ALA A 304 -10.58 -19.85 -2.32
CA ALA A 304 -11.43 -20.93 -2.83
C ALA A 304 -11.36 -22.23 -1.99
N PHE A 305 -10.25 -22.46 -1.28
CA PHE A 305 -10.01 -23.68 -0.51
C PHE A 305 -9.67 -23.39 0.94
N GLN A 306 -10.14 -24.27 1.83
CA GLN A 306 -9.85 -24.29 3.26
C GLN A 306 -9.18 -25.62 3.65
N VAL A 307 -8.28 -25.59 4.64
CA VAL A 307 -7.51 -26.76 5.08
C VAL A 307 -7.40 -26.85 6.61
N CYS A 308 -7.11 -28.04 7.15
CA CYS A 308 -6.92 -28.26 8.60
C CYS A 308 -5.81 -29.29 8.89
N LEU A 309 -5.38 -29.39 10.14
CA LEU A 309 -4.36 -30.38 10.56
C LEU A 309 -4.92 -31.80 10.59
N GLU A 310 -6.21 -31.93 10.88
CA GLU A 310 -6.87 -33.20 11.14
C GLU A 310 -7.16 -34.00 9.86
N ARG A 311 -7.17 -33.34 8.70
CA ARG A 311 -7.35 -33.97 7.39
C ARG A 311 -6.17 -33.65 6.46
N PRO A 312 -5.05 -34.38 6.61
CA PRO A 312 -3.85 -34.06 5.88
C PRO A 312 -4.02 -34.22 4.38
N TYR A 313 -3.53 -33.23 3.61
CA TYR A 313 -3.61 -33.17 2.15
C TYR A 313 -5.03 -33.16 1.56
N GLU A 314 -6.06 -32.91 2.37
CA GLU A 314 -7.44 -32.70 1.90
C GLU A 314 -7.83 -31.22 2.00
N TYR A 315 -8.50 -30.70 0.97
CA TYR A 315 -8.96 -29.30 0.91
C TYR A 315 -10.46 -29.22 0.73
N TYR A 316 -11.13 -28.41 1.54
CA TYR A 316 -12.55 -28.17 1.43
C TYR A 316 -12.82 -26.90 0.62
N ASN A 317 -13.68 -26.99 -0.40
CA ASN A 317 -14.20 -25.82 -1.09
C ASN A 317 -15.57 -25.44 -0.48
N PRO A 318 -15.69 -24.30 0.24
CA PRO A 318 -16.95 -23.91 0.87
C PRO A 318 -18.04 -23.49 -0.11
N ALA A 319 -17.69 -23.09 -1.35
CA ALA A 319 -18.66 -22.72 -2.36
C ALA A 319 -19.35 -23.95 -2.99
N THR A 320 -18.66 -25.08 -3.09
CA THR A 320 -19.18 -26.31 -3.73
C THR A 320 -19.51 -27.42 -2.73
N GLY A 321 -18.99 -27.34 -1.51
CA GLY A 321 -19.12 -28.40 -0.49
C GLY A 321 -18.24 -29.63 -0.75
N VAL A 322 -17.28 -29.55 -1.69
CA VAL A 322 -16.46 -30.69 -2.12
C VAL A 322 -15.11 -30.73 -1.42
N TRP A 323 -14.67 -31.94 -1.08
CA TRP A 323 -13.31 -32.22 -0.60
C TRP A 323 -12.39 -32.67 -1.75
N TRP A 324 -11.36 -31.88 -1.99
CA TRP A 324 -10.31 -32.14 -2.96
C TRP A 324 -9.18 -32.94 -2.32
N ARG A 325 -8.75 -34.02 -2.98
CA ARG A 325 -7.65 -34.89 -2.53
C ARG A 325 -7.12 -35.75 -3.68
N ASN A 326 -5.86 -36.17 -3.58
CA ASN A 326 -5.26 -37.12 -4.51
C ASN A 326 -6.12 -38.38 -4.68
N GLY A 327 -6.28 -38.82 -5.93
CA GLY A 327 -7.11 -39.97 -6.31
C GLY A 327 -8.59 -39.65 -6.54
N MET A 328 -9.04 -38.40 -6.37
CA MET A 328 -10.43 -38.04 -6.69
C MET A 328 -10.66 -38.05 -8.22
N LYS A 329 -11.86 -38.44 -8.64
CA LYS A 329 -12.27 -38.37 -10.04
C LYS A 329 -12.85 -36.99 -10.36
N LEU A 330 -12.39 -36.39 -11.44
CA LEU A 330 -12.87 -35.13 -11.99
C LEU A 330 -13.46 -35.38 -13.37
N THR A 331 -14.54 -34.68 -13.70
CA THR A 331 -15.10 -34.65 -15.05
C THR A 331 -14.63 -33.37 -15.73
N ASN A 332 -13.98 -33.47 -16.87
CA ASN A 332 -13.57 -32.32 -17.66
C ASN A 332 -14.82 -31.58 -18.17
N PRO A 333 -15.03 -30.30 -17.84
CA PRO A 333 -16.26 -29.60 -18.20
C PRO A 333 -16.36 -29.31 -19.70
N GLY A 334 -15.23 -29.20 -20.41
CA GLY A 334 -15.20 -28.96 -21.85
C GLY A 334 -15.29 -30.22 -22.71
N THR A 335 -14.76 -31.36 -22.25
CA THR A 335 -14.72 -32.62 -23.02
C THR A 335 -15.65 -33.72 -22.51
N GLY A 336 -16.08 -33.64 -21.25
CA GLY A 336 -16.84 -34.69 -20.56
C GLY A 336 -16.02 -35.92 -20.14
N GLU A 337 -14.71 -35.94 -20.40
CA GLU A 337 -13.83 -37.05 -20.04
C GLU A 337 -13.59 -37.10 -18.52
N GLU A 338 -13.57 -38.32 -17.95
CA GLU A 338 -13.15 -38.53 -16.56
C GLU A 338 -11.63 -38.60 -16.47
N LEU A 339 -11.07 -37.89 -15.48
CA LEU A 339 -9.65 -37.96 -15.13
C LEU A 339 -9.47 -38.11 -13.63
N GLU A 340 -8.36 -38.74 -13.23
CA GLU A 340 -7.98 -38.87 -11.83
C GLU A 340 -7.04 -37.74 -11.44
N PHE A 341 -7.36 -37.03 -10.35
CA PHE A 341 -6.56 -35.94 -9.82
C PHE A 341 -5.34 -36.47 -9.07
N HIS A 342 -4.15 -36.01 -9.45
CA HIS A 342 -2.89 -36.38 -8.81
C HIS A 342 -1.93 -35.18 -8.72
N ASP A 343 -1.37 -34.96 -7.53
CA ASP A 343 -0.30 -34.01 -7.26
C ASP A 343 0.72 -34.61 -6.25
N GLY A 344 1.91 -34.98 -6.74
CA GLY A 344 3.03 -35.48 -5.91
C GLY A 344 3.87 -34.39 -5.24
N GLY A 345 3.52 -33.12 -5.43
CA GLY A 345 4.29 -31.94 -5.06
C GLY A 345 4.80 -31.13 -6.25
N GLU A 346 4.64 -31.66 -7.47
CA GLU A 346 4.89 -30.97 -8.75
C GLU A 346 3.72 -30.12 -9.24
N GLY A 347 2.54 -30.26 -8.65
CA GLY A 347 1.33 -29.53 -9.01
C GLY A 347 0.51 -30.18 -10.12
N PHE A 348 -0.81 -30.07 -10.00
CA PHE A 348 -1.78 -30.50 -10.99
C PHE A 348 -1.86 -29.48 -12.14
N MET A 349 -1.53 -29.89 -13.36
CA MET A 349 -1.68 -29.08 -14.57
C MET A 349 -3.11 -29.22 -15.11
N ALA A 350 -3.87 -28.11 -15.16
CA ALA A 350 -5.21 -28.13 -15.72
C ALA A 350 -5.17 -28.45 -17.23
N PRO A 351 -5.88 -29.50 -17.70
CA PRO A 351 -5.88 -29.87 -19.11
C PRO A 351 -6.79 -28.96 -19.95
N ASP A 352 -6.72 -29.10 -21.27
CA ASP A 352 -7.66 -28.44 -22.19
C ASP A 352 -9.11 -28.81 -21.84
N GLY A 353 -10.01 -27.82 -21.88
CA GLY A 353 -11.42 -27.96 -21.49
C GLY A 353 -11.75 -27.52 -20.07
N PHE A 354 -10.76 -27.31 -19.20
CA PHE A 354 -10.94 -26.62 -17.90
C PHE A 354 -11.13 -25.10 -18.09
N PRO A 355 -11.65 -24.35 -17.10
CA PRO A 355 -11.74 -22.89 -17.15
C PRO A 355 -10.42 -22.18 -17.43
N ASN A 356 -9.32 -22.67 -16.84
CA ASN A 356 -7.97 -22.10 -16.99
C ASN A 356 -6.93 -23.16 -17.45
N PRO A 357 -6.93 -23.61 -18.72
CA PRO A 357 -6.02 -24.64 -19.21
C PRO A 357 -4.55 -24.22 -19.14
N GLY A 358 -3.68 -25.13 -18.74
CA GLY A 358 -2.25 -24.90 -18.60
C GLY A 358 -1.83 -24.15 -17.32
N VAL A 359 -2.76 -23.79 -16.44
CA VAL A 359 -2.46 -23.33 -15.08
C VAL A 359 -2.08 -24.52 -14.20
N ARG A 360 -1.09 -24.30 -13.31
CA ARG A 360 -0.64 -25.31 -12.35
C ARG A 360 -1.19 -25.03 -10.94
N TYR A 361 -1.81 -26.04 -10.33
CA TYR A 361 -2.41 -25.97 -9.00
C TYR A 361 -1.61 -26.82 -8.00
N MET A 362 -1.16 -26.23 -6.90
CA MET A 362 -0.17 -26.83 -5.99
C MET A 362 -0.78 -27.28 -4.65
N PHE A 363 -1.50 -28.39 -4.63
CA PHE A 363 -2.19 -28.89 -3.43
C PHE A 363 -1.22 -29.47 -2.39
N THR A 364 -0.30 -30.33 -2.82
CA THR A 364 0.66 -31.01 -1.94
C THR A 364 1.70 -30.03 -1.38
N ALA A 365 2.24 -29.15 -2.23
CA ALA A 365 3.17 -28.11 -1.80
C ALA A 365 2.50 -27.08 -0.86
N SER A 366 1.22 -26.74 -1.11
CA SER A 366 0.46 -25.83 -0.25
C SER A 366 0.22 -26.42 1.14
N TYR A 367 0.01 -27.74 1.24
CA TYR A 367 -0.19 -28.37 2.55
C TYR A 367 1.10 -28.40 3.36
N ARG A 368 2.23 -28.66 2.71
CA ARG A 368 3.56 -28.57 3.34
C ARG A 368 3.82 -27.17 3.91
N LEU A 369 3.44 -26.12 3.17
CA LEU A 369 3.52 -24.75 3.67
C LEU A 369 2.59 -24.50 4.84
N PHE A 370 1.35 -24.99 4.76
CA PHE A 370 0.37 -24.90 5.84
C PHE A 370 0.93 -25.49 7.14
N LEU A 371 1.59 -26.66 7.10
CA LEU A 371 2.26 -27.24 8.27
C LEU A 371 3.32 -26.29 8.86
N LEU A 372 4.27 -25.82 8.03
CA LEU A 372 5.29 -24.87 8.47
C LEU A 372 4.67 -23.60 9.07
N SER A 373 3.59 -23.11 8.47
CA SER A 373 2.90 -21.92 8.93
C SER A 373 2.25 -22.11 10.30
N MET A 374 1.68 -23.29 10.59
CA MET A 374 1.15 -23.61 11.93
C MET A 374 2.26 -23.69 12.97
N LEU A 375 3.47 -24.13 12.59
CA LEU A 375 4.62 -24.20 13.50
C LEU A 375 5.24 -22.82 13.78
N LEU A 376 5.34 -21.97 12.75
CA LEU A 376 6.07 -20.70 12.78
C LEU A 376 5.20 -19.48 13.12
N GLY A 377 3.89 -19.52 12.88
CA GLY A 377 3.03 -18.35 13.07
C GLY A 377 1.59 -18.59 12.63
N SER A 378 1.02 -17.68 11.83
CA SER A 378 -0.30 -17.86 11.22
C SER A 378 -0.20 -18.39 9.79
N PRO A 379 -1.07 -19.35 9.39
CA PRO A 379 -1.24 -19.75 8.00
C PRO A 379 -1.71 -18.62 7.08
N TYR A 380 -1.15 -18.60 5.87
CA TYR A 380 -1.64 -17.78 4.77
C TYR A 380 -2.85 -18.43 4.08
N CYS A 381 -2.79 -19.75 3.86
CA CYS A 381 -3.92 -20.51 3.33
C CYS A 381 -5.13 -20.42 4.28
N PRO A 382 -6.37 -20.25 3.77
CA PRO A 382 -7.56 -20.28 4.60
C PRO A 382 -7.64 -21.57 5.42
N VAL A 383 -7.94 -21.44 6.70
CA VAL A 383 -8.02 -22.55 7.63
C VAL A 383 -9.48 -22.90 7.85
N LEU A 384 -9.83 -24.19 7.79
CA LEU A 384 -11.17 -24.67 8.06
C LEU A 384 -11.45 -24.55 9.56
N GLU A 385 -12.35 -23.65 9.96
CA GLU A 385 -12.77 -23.47 11.36
C GLU A 385 -14.20 -23.99 11.63
N ASP A 386 -14.94 -24.33 10.57
CA ASP A 386 -16.32 -24.81 10.68
C ASP A 386 -16.38 -26.26 11.20
N LYS A 387 -16.77 -26.40 12.46
CA LYS A 387 -16.95 -27.69 13.14
C LYS A 387 -18.13 -28.50 12.62
N THR A 388 -19.04 -27.92 11.83
CA THR A 388 -20.10 -28.68 11.17
C THR A 388 -19.57 -29.47 9.96
N VAL A 389 -18.47 -28.99 9.35
CA VAL A 389 -17.79 -29.63 8.22
C VAL A 389 -16.72 -30.61 8.70
N CYS A 390 -15.92 -30.22 9.70
CA CYS A 390 -14.89 -31.07 10.32
C CYS A 390 -14.97 -30.91 11.86
N PRO A 391 -15.72 -31.80 12.56
CA PRO A 391 -15.94 -31.70 14.01
C PRO A 391 -14.66 -31.60 14.85
N GLU A 392 -13.61 -32.26 14.38
CA GLU A 392 -12.29 -32.33 15.00
C GLU A 392 -11.38 -31.13 14.70
N THR A 393 -11.77 -30.19 13.81
CA THR A 393 -10.86 -29.13 13.37
C THR A 393 -10.34 -28.29 14.54
N SER A 394 -9.01 -28.14 14.58
CA SER A 394 -8.33 -27.23 15.50
C SER A 394 -8.44 -25.77 15.06
N GLY A 395 -8.78 -25.49 13.80
CA GLY A 395 -8.72 -24.14 13.23
C GLY A 395 -7.35 -23.49 13.42
N LYS A 396 -7.32 -22.15 13.58
CA LYS A 396 -6.08 -21.41 13.89
C LYS A 396 -5.68 -21.46 15.36
N LYS A 397 -6.45 -22.12 16.23
CA LYS A 397 -6.30 -22.04 17.70
C LYS A 397 -4.88 -22.37 18.18
N TYR A 398 -4.24 -23.36 17.58
CA TYR A 398 -2.91 -23.85 17.99
C TYR A 398 -1.77 -23.38 17.08
N ALA A 399 -1.98 -22.35 16.26
CA ALA A 399 -0.94 -21.80 15.40
C ALA A 399 0.20 -21.16 16.24
N GLY A 400 1.40 -21.00 15.66
CA GLY A 400 2.57 -20.45 16.35
C GLY A 400 3.18 -21.39 17.41
N ALA A 401 3.33 -22.68 17.09
CA ALA A 401 3.85 -23.71 18.00
C ALA A 401 5.17 -23.33 18.67
N ILE A 402 6.18 -22.95 17.86
CA ILE A 402 7.56 -22.73 18.30
C ILE A 402 7.63 -21.61 19.35
N ASN A 403 6.91 -20.51 19.11
CA ASN A 403 6.94 -19.32 19.97
C ASN A 403 6.25 -19.62 21.30
N ASN A 404 5.07 -20.27 21.25
CA ASN A 404 4.32 -20.59 22.45
C ASN A 404 5.06 -21.62 23.34
N LEU A 405 5.74 -22.60 22.74
CA LEU A 405 6.62 -23.52 23.49
C LEU A 405 7.79 -22.75 24.15
N ALA A 406 8.45 -21.83 23.43
CA ALA A 406 9.52 -21.01 23.99
C ALA A 406 9.02 -20.08 25.12
N TYR A 407 7.86 -19.44 24.94
CA TYR A 407 7.26 -18.57 25.95
C TYR A 407 6.80 -19.35 27.18
N ALA A 408 6.20 -20.54 26.98
CA ALA A 408 5.84 -21.44 28.07
C ALA A 408 7.06 -21.83 28.89
N PHE A 409 8.20 -22.12 28.25
CA PHE A 409 9.48 -22.31 28.96
C PHE A 409 9.87 -21.06 29.76
N VAL A 410 9.88 -19.87 29.16
CA VAL A 410 10.25 -18.63 29.87
C VAL A 410 9.34 -18.34 31.07
N LEU A 411 8.04 -18.66 30.97
CA LEU A 411 7.04 -18.39 32.01
C LEU A 411 6.94 -19.47 33.11
N THR A 412 7.56 -20.65 32.91
CA THR A 412 7.43 -21.80 33.83
C THR A 412 8.75 -22.46 34.24
N GLY A 413 9.82 -22.31 33.45
CA GLY A 413 11.09 -23.02 33.63
C GLY A 413 11.06 -24.50 33.24
N ARG A 414 9.98 -25.03 32.65
CA ARG A 414 9.89 -26.47 32.30
C ARG A 414 10.68 -26.79 31.02
N SER A 415 11.81 -27.50 31.16
CA SER A 415 12.69 -27.86 30.04
C SER A 415 12.05 -28.74 28.95
N GLU A 416 10.92 -29.38 29.23
CA GLU A 416 10.14 -30.11 28.23
C GLU A 416 9.72 -29.21 27.06
N TYR A 417 9.17 -28.02 27.34
CA TYR A 417 8.77 -27.09 26.29
C TYR A 417 9.97 -26.61 25.47
N ALA A 418 11.09 -26.31 26.14
CA ALA A 418 12.34 -25.94 25.47
C ALA A 418 12.82 -27.05 24.53
N CYS A 419 12.80 -28.31 24.99
CA CYS A 419 13.19 -29.46 24.17
C CYS A 419 12.33 -29.57 22.91
N LYS A 420 11.00 -29.51 23.03
CA LYS A 420 10.07 -29.62 21.90
C LYS A 420 10.25 -28.47 20.90
N ALA A 421 10.42 -27.24 21.37
CA ALA A 421 10.71 -26.09 20.50
C ALA A 421 12.05 -26.27 19.75
N LEU A 422 13.11 -26.70 20.44
CA LEU A 422 14.43 -26.88 19.85
C LEU A 422 14.48 -28.02 18.81
N LEU A 423 13.64 -29.06 18.95
CA LEU A 423 13.47 -30.08 17.91
C LEU A 423 12.96 -29.46 16.59
N LEU A 424 11.89 -28.66 16.68
CA LEU A 424 11.29 -28.00 15.51
C LEU A 424 12.22 -26.95 14.90
N ILE A 425 12.82 -26.08 15.73
CA ILE A 425 13.78 -25.06 15.31
C ILE A 425 14.96 -25.72 14.60
N GLY A 426 15.54 -26.78 15.21
CA GLY A 426 16.68 -27.50 14.66
C GLY A 426 16.38 -28.10 13.29
N ARG A 427 15.23 -28.77 13.14
CA ARG A 427 14.85 -29.42 11.88
C ARG A 427 14.56 -28.41 10.78
N ILE A 428 13.85 -27.31 11.08
CA ILE A 428 13.60 -26.24 10.10
C ILE A 428 14.92 -25.59 9.67
N ALA A 429 15.80 -25.26 10.62
CA ALA A 429 17.10 -24.63 10.32
C ALA A 429 18.01 -25.52 9.46
N GLU A 430 17.97 -26.84 9.69
CA GLU A 430 18.70 -27.83 8.89
C GLU A 430 18.22 -27.91 7.44
N LEU A 431 16.90 -27.80 7.21
CA LEU A 431 16.28 -27.95 5.90
C LEU A 431 16.17 -26.64 5.11
N LEU A 432 16.15 -25.47 5.77
CA LEU A 432 16.03 -24.16 5.12
C LEU A 432 16.98 -23.96 3.93
N PRO A 433 18.28 -24.34 4.00
CA PRO A 433 19.20 -24.25 2.86
C PRO A 433 18.79 -25.04 1.61
N TYR A 434 17.86 -25.98 1.73
CA TYR A 434 17.38 -26.85 0.64
C TYR A 434 16.03 -26.41 0.08
N MET A 435 15.31 -25.58 0.83
CA MET A 435 14.04 -25.00 0.39
C MET A 435 14.29 -23.87 -0.62
N ASN A 436 13.36 -23.68 -1.55
CA ASN A 436 13.56 -22.85 -2.73
C ASN A 436 12.37 -21.91 -3.04
N GLY A 437 11.66 -21.46 -2.01
CA GLY A 437 10.65 -20.39 -2.09
C GLY A 437 9.28 -20.82 -2.63
N ASN A 438 8.38 -19.87 -2.81
CA ASN A 438 7.00 -20.13 -3.25
C ASN A 438 6.86 -20.28 -4.79
N TYR A 439 5.81 -21.00 -5.22
CA TYR A 439 5.32 -21.19 -6.58
C TYR A 439 3.86 -20.74 -6.58
N GLY A 440 3.50 -19.74 -7.38
CA GLY A 440 2.10 -19.34 -7.48
C GLY A 440 1.84 -17.91 -7.92
N ASP A 441 2.86 -17.07 -8.03
CA ASP A 441 2.70 -15.74 -8.59
C ASP A 441 3.70 -15.36 -9.67
N GLY A 442 4.86 -16.05 -9.72
CA GLY A 442 6.00 -15.62 -10.52
C GLY A 442 6.52 -14.23 -10.13
N THR A 443 6.01 -13.66 -9.03
CA THR A 443 6.34 -12.34 -8.53
C THR A 443 7.05 -12.51 -7.20
N TYR A 444 8.34 -12.20 -7.14
CA TYR A 444 9.11 -12.06 -5.89
C TYR A 444 9.30 -13.34 -5.03
N SER A 445 8.69 -14.50 -5.33
CA SER A 445 8.73 -15.67 -4.44
C SER A 445 10.04 -16.47 -4.37
N ASP A 446 10.93 -16.31 -5.35
CA ASP A 446 12.20 -17.06 -5.42
C ASP A 446 13.39 -16.37 -4.75
N THR A 447 13.19 -15.18 -4.18
CA THR A 447 14.22 -14.46 -3.43
C THR A 447 14.32 -14.94 -1.97
N VAL A 448 13.37 -15.77 -1.56
CA VAL A 448 13.19 -16.28 -0.19
C VAL A 448 13.14 -17.83 -0.19
N ASN A 449 13.12 -18.48 0.97
CA ASN A 449 13.40 -19.93 1.04
C ASN A 449 12.13 -20.78 1.27
N ILE A 450 11.11 -20.27 1.98
CA ILE A 450 9.92 -21.00 2.40
C ILE A 450 8.67 -20.53 1.65
N ALA A 451 8.41 -19.23 1.66
CA ALA A 451 7.13 -18.65 1.25
C ALA A 451 7.35 -17.46 0.29
N GLU A 452 6.84 -16.29 0.65
CA GLU A 452 6.86 -15.06 -0.15
C GLU A 452 7.46 -13.90 0.67
N PRO A 453 8.11 -12.91 0.03
CA PRO A 453 8.80 -11.83 0.74
C PRO A 453 7.89 -10.73 1.28
N SER A 454 6.76 -10.45 0.63
CA SER A 454 5.91 -9.30 0.94
C SER A 454 5.48 -9.26 2.40
N THR A 455 5.18 -10.40 3.02
CA THR A 455 4.71 -10.41 4.41
C THR A 455 5.13 -11.62 5.25
N THR A 456 5.05 -12.82 4.67
CA THR A 456 4.86 -14.07 5.42
C THR A 456 6.17 -14.65 5.98
N GLU A 457 7.18 -14.83 5.13
CA GLU A 457 8.43 -15.48 5.55
C GLU A 457 9.20 -14.67 6.59
N SER A 458 9.26 -13.35 6.43
CA SER A 458 9.97 -12.47 7.37
C SER A 458 9.39 -12.54 8.78
N SER A 459 8.06 -12.61 8.92
CA SER A 459 7.37 -12.74 10.20
C SER A 459 7.63 -14.11 10.84
N TRP A 460 7.56 -15.19 10.05
CA TRP A 460 7.87 -16.55 10.52
C TRP A 460 9.32 -16.74 10.94
N MET A 461 10.27 -16.15 10.20
CA MET A 461 11.69 -16.20 10.57
C MET A 461 11.98 -15.33 11.79
N SER A 462 11.26 -14.22 11.98
CA SER A 462 11.33 -13.44 13.22
C SER A 462 10.88 -14.29 14.42
N ASN A 463 9.72 -14.94 14.30
CA ASN A 463 9.21 -15.85 15.33
C ASN A 463 10.20 -16.99 15.68
N LEU A 464 10.81 -17.64 14.67
CA LEU A 464 11.81 -18.68 14.88
C LEU A 464 13.08 -18.16 15.56
N LEU A 465 13.61 -17.02 15.11
CA LEU A 465 14.83 -16.43 15.65
C LEU A 465 14.65 -15.95 17.09
N GLU A 466 13.48 -15.41 17.45
CA GLU A 466 13.18 -15.06 18.83
C GLU A 466 13.13 -16.30 19.72
N ALA A 467 12.40 -17.34 19.30
CA ALA A 467 12.34 -18.57 20.09
C ALA A 467 13.74 -19.19 20.27
N ALA A 468 14.55 -19.18 19.21
CA ALA A 468 15.94 -19.63 19.27
C ALA A 468 16.80 -18.76 20.20
N ASP A 469 16.56 -17.45 20.27
CA ASP A 469 17.23 -16.53 21.19
C ASP A 469 16.87 -16.79 22.66
N LEU A 470 15.58 -16.96 22.95
CA LEU A 470 15.07 -17.23 24.30
C LEU A 470 15.57 -18.57 24.85
N LEU A 471 15.79 -19.55 23.97
CA LEU A 471 16.20 -20.91 24.34
C LEU A 471 17.70 -21.17 24.18
N TYR A 472 18.48 -20.18 23.73
CA TYR A 472 19.88 -20.40 23.33
C TYR A 472 20.75 -21.03 24.44
N ASP A 473 20.56 -20.58 25.68
CA ASP A 473 21.34 -21.03 26.83
C ASP A 473 21.01 -22.48 27.24
N GLU A 474 19.81 -22.97 26.91
CA GLU A 474 19.35 -24.32 27.26
C GLU A 474 19.83 -25.40 26.27
N ILE A 475 20.29 -25.00 25.08
CA ILE A 475 20.66 -25.94 24.00
C ILE A 475 21.73 -26.93 24.47
N ASP A 476 22.74 -26.46 25.21
CA ASP A 476 23.86 -27.31 25.63
C ASP A 476 23.39 -28.35 26.67
N GLY A 477 22.51 -27.96 27.59
CA GLY A 477 21.91 -28.84 28.60
C GLY A 477 20.99 -29.91 28.01
N LEU A 478 20.39 -29.66 26.84
CA LEU A 478 19.48 -30.58 26.14
C LEU A 478 20.16 -31.34 24.98
N SER A 479 21.45 -31.13 24.74
CA SER A 479 22.16 -31.60 23.56
C SER A 479 22.11 -33.12 23.34
N SER A 480 22.26 -33.93 24.40
CA SER A 480 22.23 -35.39 24.31
C SER A 480 20.87 -35.92 23.85
N ARG A 481 19.78 -35.42 24.44
CA ARG A 481 18.41 -35.78 24.06
C ARG A 481 18.10 -35.34 22.63
N LEU A 482 18.49 -34.13 22.25
CA LEU A 482 18.28 -33.63 20.89
C LEU A 482 19.05 -34.48 19.86
N GLN A 483 20.26 -34.91 20.17
CA GLN A 483 21.02 -35.82 19.29
C GLN A 483 20.35 -37.17 19.12
N GLU A 484 19.82 -37.75 20.19
CA GLU A 484 19.09 -39.02 20.17
C GLU A 484 17.86 -38.95 19.26
N CYS A 485 17.04 -37.89 19.41
CA CYS A 485 15.85 -37.70 18.58
C CYS A 485 16.17 -37.55 17.08
N PHE A 486 17.29 -36.90 16.72
CA PHE A 486 17.68 -36.70 15.32
C PHE A 486 18.45 -37.88 14.72
N ALA A 487 18.98 -38.79 15.54
CA ALA A 487 19.78 -39.92 15.06
C ALA A 487 18.98 -40.89 14.17
N SER A 488 17.66 -41.00 14.39
CA SER A 488 16.75 -41.82 13.58
C SER A 488 16.31 -41.16 12.27
N LEU A 489 16.56 -39.85 12.10
CA LEU A 489 16.17 -39.11 10.91
C LEU A 489 17.29 -39.07 9.88
N PRO A 490 16.96 -39.14 8.58
CA PRO A 490 17.95 -38.88 7.55
C PRO A 490 18.46 -37.43 7.64
N GLY A 491 19.68 -37.23 7.13
CA GLY A 491 20.26 -35.92 6.92
C GLY A 491 19.43 -35.07 5.95
N PRO A 492 19.75 -33.78 5.80
CA PRO A 492 18.98 -32.86 4.96
C PRO A 492 18.99 -33.23 3.47
N ASP A 493 20.00 -33.94 2.99
CA ASP A 493 20.10 -34.48 1.64
C ASP A 493 19.43 -35.86 1.47
N ARG A 494 18.69 -36.31 2.51
CA ARG A 494 18.08 -37.64 2.63
C ARG A 494 19.07 -38.80 2.77
N GLY A 495 20.36 -38.51 3.00
CA GLY A 495 21.40 -39.50 3.28
C GLY A 495 21.54 -39.85 4.77
N GLU A 496 22.48 -40.74 5.08
CA GLU A 496 22.89 -41.00 6.47
C GLU A 496 23.63 -39.80 7.07
N ARG A 497 23.46 -39.57 8.37
CA ARG A 497 24.14 -38.50 9.09
C ARG A 497 25.60 -38.87 9.34
N SER A 498 26.53 -38.07 8.81
CA SER A 498 27.96 -38.24 9.06
C SER A 498 28.43 -37.71 10.42
N GLU A 499 27.67 -36.79 11.03
CA GLU A 499 27.96 -36.18 12.32
C GLU A 499 26.70 -36.09 13.20
N PRO A 500 26.84 -36.12 14.54
CA PRO A 500 25.73 -35.87 15.45
C PRO A 500 25.10 -34.50 15.21
N PHE A 501 23.76 -34.46 15.28
CA PHE A 501 23.01 -33.23 15.08
C PHE A 501 23.31 -32.17 16.16
N CYS A 502 23.35 -30.90 15.77
CA CYS A 502 23.55 -29.79 16.70
C CYS A 502 22.68 -28.59 16.27
N VAL A 503 21.76 -28.19 17.13
CA VAL A 503 20.83 -27.07 16.86
C VAL A 503 21.59 -25.77 16.60
N LYS A 504 22.62 -25.45 17.41
CA LYS A 504 23.46 -24.26 17.16
C LYS A 504 24.07 -24.30 15.76
N LYS A 505 24.67 -25.42 15.36
CA LYS A 505 25.26 -25.59 14.02
C LYS A 505 24.24 -25.43 12.90
N ALA A 506 23.04 -26.01 13.05
CA ALA A 506 21.95 -25.89 12.08
C ALA A 506 21.48 -24.44 11.94
N VAL A 507 21.20 -23.75 13.06
CA VAL A 507 20.81 -22.33 13.08
C VAL A 507 21.89 -21.47 12.43
N TYR A 508 23.18 -21.69 12.75
CA TYR A 508 24.28 -20.98 12.09
C TYR A 508 24.36 -21.24 10.59
N GLY A 509 24.10 -22.48 10.17
CA GLY A 509 24.09 -22.87 8.75
C GLY A 509 22.99 -22.19 7.93
N MET A 510 21.90 -21.74 8.56
CA MET A 510 20.80 -21.05 7.90
C MET A 510 21.04 -19.54 7.72
N LEU A 511 21.88 -18.91 8.56
CA LEU A 511 22.05 -17.44 8.58
C LEU A 511 22.55 -16.84 7.24
N PRO A 512 23.50 -17.44 6.50
CA PRO A 512 23.90 -16.90 5.19
C PRO A 512 22.73 -16.78 4.21
N TYR A 513 21.81 -17.74 4.22
CA TYR A 513 20.65 -17.78 3.33
C TYR A 513 19.62 -16.70 3.68
N LEU A 514 19.39 -16.48 4.98
CA LEU A 514 18.52 -15.40 5.46
C LEU A 514 19.12 -14.02 5.19
N LEU A 515 20.42 -13.83 5.42
CA LEU A 515 21.13 -12.59 5.10
C LEU A 515 21.09 -12.31 3.60
N TYR A 516 21.24 -13.34 2.77
CA TYR A 516 21.09 -13.20 1.33
C TYR A 516 19.69 -12.71 0.96
N SER A 517 18.63 -13.35 1.46
CA SER A 517 17.25 -12.89 1.25
C SER A 517 17.02 -11.45 1.75
N CYS A 518 17.61 -11.06 2.89
CA CYS A 518 17.54 -9.68 3.38
C CYS A 518 18.18 -8.67 2.42
N GLU A 519 19.38 -8.96 1.89
CA GLU A 519 20.03 -8.08 0.91
C GLU A 519 19.25 -8.00 -0.42
N LEU A 520 18.62 -9.10 -0.86
CA LEU A 520 17.79 -9.13 -2.06
C LEU A 520 16.53 -8.29 -1.91
N GLU A 521 15.88 -8.33 -0.76
CA GLU A 521 14.57 -7.69 -0.56
C GLU A 521 14.66 -6.24 -0.09
N LYS A 522 15.72 -5.86 0.65
CA LYS A 522 15.87 -4.45 1.08
C LYS A 522 16.11 -3.48 -0.08
N ASN A 523 16.61 -3.96 -1.21
CA ASN A 523 16.79 -3.14 -2.42
C ASN A 523 15.47 -2.81 -3.14
N LYS A 524 14.36 -3.47 -2.78
CA LYS A 524 13.05 -3.24 -3.39
C LYS A 524 12.44 -1.91 -2.95
N ARG A 525 11.48 -1.42 -3.73
CA ARG A 525 10.78 -0.16 -3.48
C ARG A 525 9.48 -0.33 -2.67
N SER A 526 9.17 -1.55 -2.28
CA SER A 526 7.95 -1.91 -1.56
C SER A 526 8.15 -1.89 -0.05
N ASP A 527 7.04 -1.89 0.69
CA ASP A 527 6.97 -1.94 2.15
C ASP A 527 7.71 -3.15 2.75
N TRP A 528 7.71 -4.28 2.06
CA TRP A 528 8.43 -5.46 2.52
C TRP A 528 9.95 -5.28 2.59
N SER A 529 10.51 -4.30 1.87
CA SER A 529 11.92 -3.93 2.05
C SER A 529 12.22 -3.52 3.50
N MET A 530 11.25 -2.87 4.18
CA MET A 530 11.35 -2.51 5.60
C MET A 530 11.26 -3.74 6.50
N ARG A 531 10.46 -4.74 6.12
CA ARG A 531 10.32 -6.01 6.88
C ARG A 531 11.61 -6.84 6.83
N TYR A 532 12.33 -6.79 5.71
CA TYR A 532 13.64 -7.46 5.62
C TYR A 532 14.76 -6.67 6.29
N ILE A 533 14.67 -5.34 6.38
CA ILE A 533 15.52 -4.55 7.28
C ILE A 533 15.25 -4.96 8.73
N HIS A 534 13.97 -5.07 9.13
CA HIS A 534 13.59 -5.59 10.45
C HIS A 534 14.23 -6.95 10.71
N LEU A 535 14.06 -7.92 9.80
CA LEU A 535 14.64 -9.26 9.95
C LEU A 535 16.17 -9.22 10.05
N GLN A 536 16.82 -8.36 9.27
CA GLN A 536 18.27 -8.22 9.30
C GLN A 536 18.79 -7.61 10.62
N LEU A 537 18.09 -6.61 11.18
CA LEU A 537 18.36 -6.06 12.51
C LEU A 537 18.19 -7.12 13.60
N MET A 538 17.17 -7.98 13.45
CA MET A 538 16.94 -9.11 14.34
C MET A 538 18.05 -10.15 14.26
N ILE A 539 18.55 -10.49 13.06
CA ILE A 539 19.70 -11.37 12.86
C ILE A 539 20.97 -10.76 13.47
N ALA A 540 21.20 -9.45 13.30
CA ALA A 540 22.32 -8.75 13.91
C ALA A 540 22.27 -8.81 15.44
N SER A 541 21.10 -8.55 16.02
CA SER A 541 20.87 -8.61 17.47
C SER A 541 21.00 -10.04 18.02
N PHE A 542 20.49 -11.04 17.30
CA PHE A 542 20.62 -12.46 17.64
C PHE A 542 22.10 -12.84 17.79
N MET A 543 22.95 -12.50 16.82
CA MET A 543 24.37 -12.84 16.86
C MET A 543 25.17 -11.96 17.82
N GLY A 544 24.69 -10.76 18.15
CA GLY A 544 25.51 -9.73 18.80
C GLY A 544 26.51 -9.09 17.82
N SER A 545 26.12 -8.94 16.55
CA SER A 545 27.01 -8.46 15.47
C SER A 545 26.95 -6.94 15.32
N GLY A 546 27.88 -6.24 15.97
CA GLY A 546 28.10 -4.80 15.79
C GLY A 546 28.30 -4.35 14.34
N PRO A 547 29.21 -4.97 13.57
CA PRO A 547 29.44 -4.60 12.17
C PRO A 547 28.19 -4.74 11.29
N LEU A 548 27.40 -5.80 11.47
CA LEU A 548 26.15 -5.96 10.73
C LEU A 548 25.11 -4.92 11.19
N MET A 549 24.96 -4.69 12.49
CA MET A 549 24.04 -3.69 13.04
C MET A 549 24.32 -2.29 12.46
N GLN A 550 25.59 -1.88 12.46
CA GLN A 550 26.04 -0.61 11.91
C GLN A 550 25.76 -0.49 10.41
N TYR A 551 26.02 -1.55 9.64
CA TYR A 551 25.74 -1.57 8.21
C TYR A 551 24.23 -1.42 7.90
N VAL A 552 23.38 -2.11 8.65
CA VAL A 552 21.93 -2.11 8.42
C VAL A 552 21.31 -0.79 8.85
N LEU A 553 21.75 -0.20 9.96
CA LEU A 553 21.20 1.07 10.44
C LEU A 553 21.71 2.27 9.65
N ASN A 554 23.01 2.32 9.35
CA ASN A 554 23.69 3.59 9.03
C ASN A 554 24.43 3.56 7.68
N GLU A 555 25.18 2.51 7.33
CA GLU A 555 26.17 2.57 6.22
C GLU A 555 25.70 2.02 4.87
N GLY A 556 24.83 1.02 4.84
CA GLY A 556 24.38 0.41 3.59
C GLY A 556 23.64 1.39 2.67
N PRO A 557 23.70 1.22 1.33
CA PRO A 557 22.95 2.09 0.39
C PRO A 557 21.44 2.06 0.66
N TYR A 558 20.96 0.93 1.18
CA TYR A 558 19.58 0.70 1.61
C TYR A 558 19.50 0.51 3.14
N SER A 559 20.35 1.20 3.90
CA SER A 559 20.26 1.22 5.37
C SER A 559 18.92 1.78 5.82
N LEU A 560 18.55 1.54 7.08
CA LEU A 560 17.32 2.09 7.66
C LEU A 560 17.29 3.62 7.55
N GLN A 561 18.38 4.29 7.92
CA GLN A 561 18.48 5.75 7.81
C GLN A 561 18.25 6.23 6.36
N SER A 562 18.82 5.52 5.38
CA SER A 562 18.60 5.79 3.95
C SER A 562 17.13 5.61 3.56
N LYS A 563 16.50 4.51 3.97
CA LYS A 563 15.08 4.23 3.67
C LYS A 563 14.12 5.23 4.30
N ILE A 564 14.35 5.64 5.55
CA ILE A 564 13.53 6.67 6.21
C ILE A 564 13.55 7.96 5.39
N ARG A 565 14.73 8.44 5.01
CA ARG A 565 14.86 9.69 4.25
C ARG A 565 14.21 9.60 2.86
N ASN A 566 14.35 8.45 2.20
CA ASN A 566 14.03 8.33 0.79
C ASN A 566 12.66 7.70 0.48
N SER A 567 12.09 6.91 1.39
CA SER A 567 10.81 6.21 1.20
C SER A 567 9.69 6.73 2.10
N PHE A 568 10.00 7.53 3.12
CA PHE A 568 9.01 8.21 3.95
C PHE A 568 9.01 9.71 3.66
N PHE A 569 7.83 10.32 3.68
CA PHE A 569 7.66 11.75 3.86
C PHE A 569 8.08 12.14 5.29
N ARG A 570 8.44 13.41 5.47
CA ARG A 570 8.99 13.94 6.73
C ARG A 570 7.98 13.99 7.86
N ASP A 571 6.70 13.88 7.53
CA ASP A 571 5.58 13.69 8.46
C ASP A 571 5.41 12.23 8.92
N GLY A 572 6.31 11.32 8.53
CA GLY A 572 6.32 9.92 8.91
C GLY A 572 5.51 9.01 7.97
N ARG A 573 4.90 9.54 6.90
CA ARG A 573 4.10 8.74 5.97
C ARG A 573 4.99 7.98 5.00
N TYR A 574 4.79 6.67 4.86
CA TYR A 574 5.41 5.91 3.77
C TYR A 574 4.82 6.31 2.42
N ALA A 575 5.64 6.35 1.36
CA ALA A 575 5.26 6.81 0.03
C ALA A 575 4.35 5.81 -0.74
N TYR A 576 3.18 5.52 -0.17
CA TYR A 576 2.09 4.75 -0.76
C TYR A 576 0.81 5.58 -0.83
N ASP A 577 -0.09 5.17 -1.72
CA ASP A 577 -1.38 5.80 -1.96
C ASP A 577 -2.53 5.13 -1.18
N SER A 578 -2.24 4.32 -0.15
CA SER A 578 -3.23 3.59 0.66
C SER A 578 -3.06 3.86 2.17
N PRO A 579 -4.04 4.52 2.83
CA PRO A 579 -4.06 4.71 4.29
C PRO A 579 -3.96 3.40 5.09
N GLN A 580 -4.55 2.31 4.59
CA GLN A 580 -4.48 1.00 5.26
C GLN A 580 -3.04 0.47 5.30
N TYR A 581 -2.33 0.51 4.16
CA TYR A 581 -0.94 0.08 4.12
C TYR A 581 -0.03 1.00 4.95
N ILE A 582 -0.28 2.31 4.95
CA ILE A 582 0.48 3.25 5.79
C ILE A 582 0.32 2.92 7.26
N GLY A 583 -0.91 2.66 7.72
CA GLY A 583 -1.15 2.21 9.09
C GLY A 583 -0.41 0.91 9.42
N HIS A 584 -0.33 -0.04 8.49
CA HIS A 584 0.47 -1.27 8.65
C HIS A 584 1.96 -0.99 8.80
N ILE A 585 2.53 -0.15 7.94
CA ILE A 585 3.95 0.18 7.96
C ILE A 585 4.30 0.93 9.24
N CYS A 586 3.46 1.86 9.71
CA CYS A 586 3.72 2.56 10.97
C CYS A 586 3.81 1.59 12.15
N LYS A 587 2.88 0.62 12.24
CA LYS A 587 2.93 -0.45 13.25
C LYS A 587 4.23 -1.25 13.15
N GLN A 588 4.65 -1.61 11.95
CA GLN A 588 5.90 -2.36 11.74
C GLN A 588 7.13 -1.56 12.16
N MET A 589 7.19 -0.27 11.86
CA MET A 589 8.31 0.60 12.22
C MET A 589 8.43 0.77 13.74
N LEU A 590 7.30 0.97 14.43
CA LEU A 590 7.25 1.00 15.90
C LEU A 590 7.70 -0.35 16.50
N LEU A 591 7.33 -1.47 15.89
CA LEU A 591 7.77 -2.79 16.33
C LEU A 591 9.26 -3.04 16.04
N MET A 592 9.78 -2.59 14.89
CA MET A 592 11.17 -2.77 14.49
C MET A 592 12.16 -2.14 15.48
N ALA A 593 11.82 -0.97 16.03
CA ALA A 593 12.61 -0.30 17.07
C ALA A 593 12.77 -1.13 18.36
N ASN A 594 11.93 -2.17 18.57
CA ASN A 594 12.07 -3.07 19.71
C ASN A 594 13.19 -4.11 19.55
N ASN A 595 13.56 -4.49 18.33
CA ASN A 595 14.45 -5.63 18.07
C ASN A 595 15.84 -5.47 18.66
N ASN A 596 16.30 -4.24 18.72
CA ASN A 596 17.64 -3.83 19.15
C ASN A 596 17.54 -2.75 20.23
N TYR A 597 16.40 -2.64 20.93
CA TYR A 597 16.26 -1.71 22.04
C TYR A 597 17.30 -2.03 23.12
N ARG A 598 18.20 -1.08 23.38
CA ARG A 598 19.38 -1.21 24.25
C ARG A 598 20.39 -2.26 23.78
N PHE A 599 20.42 -2.59 22.48
CA PHE A 599 21.54 -3.32 21.91
C PHE A 599 22.82 -2.52 22.13
N GLU A 600 23.82 -3.17 22.73
CA GLU A 600 25.12 -2.58 23.01
C GLU A 600 26.22 -3.49 22.45
N ASP A 601 27.29 -2.88 21.97
CA ASP A 601 28.55 -3.57 21.73
C ASP A 601 29.73 -2.68 22.11
N GLY A 602 30.90 -3.27 22.34
CA GLY A 602 32.07 -2.51 22.77
C GLY A 602 32.71 -1.63 21.69
N SER A 603 32.14 -1.56 20.48
CA SER A 603 32.81 -0.98 19.30
C SER A 603 31.99 0.08 18.57
N TYR A 604 30.77 -0.24 18.14
CA TYR A 604 29.93 0.62 17.31
C TYR A 604 28.82 1.30 18.12
N PHE A 605 28.33 0.67 19.19
CA PHE A 605 27.21 1.12 20.02
C PHE A 605 27.52 0.94 21.53
N PRO A 606 28.54 1.64 22.07
CA PRO A 606 28.96 1.50 23.47
C PRO A 606 27.90 1.98 24.48
N ASP A 607 27.04 2.91 24.08
CA ASP A 607 26.01 3.51 24.94
C ASP A 607 24.62 2.87 24.79
N GLY A 608 24.52 1.84 23.95
CA GLY A 608 23.25 1.21 23.60
C GLY A 608 22.46 1.96 22.51
N ILE A 609 21.56 1.24 21.84
CA ILE A 609 20.67 1.81 20.81
C ILE A 609 19.30 2.16 21.42
N ASP A 610 18.81 3.37 21.16
CA ASP A 610 17.41 3.75 21.39
C ASP A 610 16.81 4.40 20.14
N MET A 611 16.30 3.56 19.24
CA MET A 611 15.67 4.02 18.00
C MET A 611 14.37 4.80 18.22
N PHE A 612 13.73 4.66 19.38
CA PHE A 612 12.47 5.35 19.67
C PHE A 612 12.66 6.85 19.85
N GLU A 613 13.76 7.23 20.50
CA GLU A 613 14.06 8.62 20.86
C GLU A 613 15.14 9.24 19.94
N ASP A 614 15.88 8.42 19.18
CA ASP A 614 16.86 8.92 18.21
C ASP A 614 16.19 9.43 16.92
N ARG A 615 16.27 10.76 16.74
CA ARG A 615 15.69 11.50 15.61
C ARG A 615 16.21 11.04 14.24
N ARG A 616 17.39 10.40 14.16
CA ARG A 616 17.95 9.89 12.89
C ARG A 616 17.06 8.83 12.24
N TYR A 617 16.25 8.12 13.03
CA TYR A 617 15.39 7.04 12.56
C TYR A 617 13.92 7.43 12.41
N GLY A 618 13.53 8.65 12.81
CA GLY A 618 12.19 9.21 12.55
C GLY A 618 11.01 8.46 13.17
N ILE A 619 11.25 7.57 14.14
CA ILE A 619 10.21 6.69 14.71
C ILE A 619 9.13 7.48 15.43
N ALA A 620 9.47 8.59 16.09
CA ALA A 620 8.50 9.47 16.73
C ALA A 620 7.51 10.10 15.74
N GLN A 621 7.97 10.57 14.57
CA GLN A 621 7.10 11.12 13.52
C GLN A 621 6.16 10.03 12.96
N ILE A 622 6.67 8.83 12.75
CA ILE A 622 5.88 7.68 12.29
C ILE A 622 4.82 7.29 13.34
N GLY A 623 5.18 7.30 14.61
CA GLY A 623 4.25 7.07 15.72
C GLY A 623 3.15 8.14 15.78
N ASN A 624 3.51 9.42 15.70
CA ASN A 624 2.56 10.52 15.64
C ASN A 624 1.55 10.36 14.50
N LEU A 625 2.02 10.03 13.30
CA LEU A 625 1.15 9.75 12.16
C LEU A 625 0.18 8.60 12.45
N TYR A 626 0.65 7.48 13.00
CA TYR A 626 -0.19 6.32 13.31
C TYR A 626 -1.39 6.67 14.20
N PHE A 627 -1.16 7.51 15.22
CA PHE A 627 -2.22 7.95 16.13
C PHE A 627 -3.09 9.05 15.53
N GLN A 628 -2.57 9.89 14.64
CA GLN A 628 -3.35 10.85 13.86
C GLN A 628 -4.26 10.18 12.82
N LEU A 629 -3.92 8.96 12.35
CA LEU A 629 -4.69 8.18 11.38
C LEU A 629 -5.78 7.28 12.00
N GLN A 630 -6.15 7.47 13.27
CA GLN A 630 -7.30 6.76 13.83
C GLN A 630 -8.61 7.51 13.51
N PHE A 631 -9.68 6.76 13.16
CA PHE A 631 -10.98 7.31 12.77
C PHE A 631 -12.17 6.52 13.37
N GLY A 632 -12.06 6.09 14.63
CA GLY A 632 -13.15 5.38 15.33
C GLY A 632 -13.53 4.03 14.70
N GLY A 633 -12.53 3.21 14.38
CA GLY A 633 -12.70 1.91 13.71
C GLY A 633 -12.87 2.00 12.18
N LEU A 634 -12.70 3.18 11.60
CA LEU A 634 -12.72 3.41 10.15
C LEU A 634 -11.32 3.66 9.61
N THR A 635 -11.13 3.37 8.33
CA THR A 635 -9.96 3.77 7.54
C THR A 635 -10.43 4.54 6.30
N PRO A 636 -9.86 5.72 5.97
CA PRO A 636 -10.23 6.44 4.75
C PRO A 636 -9.95 5.60 3.50
N MET A 637 -10.94 5.50 2.62
CA MET A 637 -10.95 4.58 1.48
C MET A 637 -10.32 5.22 0.24
N PHE A 638 -9.00 5.46 0.31
CA PHE A 638 -8.16 5.91 -0.81
C PHE A 638 -7.17 4.79 -1.17
N GLY A 639 -6.83 4.69 -2.46
CA GLY A 639 -6.00 3.61 -2.99
C GLY A 639 -6.50 2.21 -2.63
N ASP A 640 -5.57 1.25 -2.56
CA ASP A 640 -5.87 -0.13 -2.16
C ASP A 640 -6.18 -0.22 -0.66
N THR A 641 -7.41 0.14 -0.30
CA THR A 641 -7.93 0.09 1.06
C THR A 641 -9.18 -0.78 1.11
N SER A 642 -9.30 -1.57 2.17
CA SER A 642 -10.51 -2.35 2.49
C SER A 642 -11.36 -1.64 3.55
N GLY A 643 -12.68 -1.73 3.42
CA GLY A 643 -13.64 -1.20 4.39
C GLY A 643 -15.06 -1.21 3.81
N ASP A 644 -16.08 -1.44 4.62
CA ASP A 644 -17.45 -1.74 4.20
C ASP A 644 -18.50 -1.00 5.05
N ASN A 645 -19.77 -1.00 4.64
CA ASN A 645 -20.91 -0.66 5.49
C ASN A 645 -21.87 -1.86 5.68
N GLU A 646 -21.34 -3.08 5.73
CA GLU A 646 -22.14 -4.29 5.85
C GLU A 646 -22.78 -4.41 7.25
N GLU A 647 -24.10 -4.61 7.30
CA GLU A 647 -24.84 -4.74 8.55
C GLU A 647 -24.92 -6.20 9.04
N PRO A 648 -24.94 -6.45 10.37
CA PRO A 648 -24.92 -5.47 11.45
C PRO A 648 -23.50 -4.95 11.76
N LEU A 649 -23.35 -3.62 11.94
CA LEU A 649 -22.08 -3.05 12.41
C LEU A 649 -21.73 -3.50 13.83
N ALA A 650 -20.43 -3.58 14.16
CA ALA A 650 -19.98 -3.82 15.53
C ALA A 650 -20.31 -2.62 16.45
N GLU A 651 -20.63 -2.89 17.71
CA GLU A 651 -20.99 -1.85 18.69
C GLU A 651 -19.86 -0.84 18.92
N GLY A 652 -18.62 -1.32 19.07
CA GLY A 652 -17.44 -0.46 19.20
C GLY A 652 -17.27 0.50 18.02
N ARG A 653 -17.47 0.00 16.79
CA ARG A 653 -17.42 0.81 15.56
C ARG A 653 -18.49 1.91 15.56
N ARG A 654 -19.73 1.59 15.95
CA ARG A 654 -20.81 2.60 16.09
C ARG A 654 -20.50 3.66 17.15
N ASN A 655 -19.84 3.26 18.24
CA ASN A 655 -19.46 4.18 19.31
C ASN A 655 -18.18 4.99 19.00
N GLY A 656 -17.59 4.81 17.82
CA GLY A 656 -16.34 5.46 17.44
C GLY A 656 -15.13 5.00 18.27
N ALA A 657 -15.18 3.79 18.81
CA ALA A 657 -14.08 3.22 19.58
C ALA A 657 -12.83 3.08 18.71
N PHE A 658 -11.66 3.28 19.31
CA PHE A 658 -10.39 3.03 18.66
C PHE A 658 -10.17 1.52 18.48
N ASP A 659 -9.56 1.12 17.38
CA ASP A 659 -9.12 -0.27 17.22
C ASP A 659 -7.85 -0.49 18.05
N TYR A 660 -7.98 -1.29 19.12
CA TYR A 660 -6.84 -1.62 19.95
C TYR A 660 -5.77 -2.39 19.15
N ASN A 661 -4.50 -2.04 19.38
CA ASN A 661 -3.35 -2.80 18.90
C ASN A 661 -2.27 -2.91 20.00
N PRO A 662 -1.62 -4.06 20.20
CA PRO A 662 -0.59 -4.21 21.24
C PRO A 662 0.59 -3.25 21.09
N VAL A 663 0.85 -2.73 19.88
CA VAL A 663 1.89 -1.70 19.66
C VAL A 663 1.64 -0.44 20.49
N MET A 664 0.39 -0.13 20.84
CA MET A 664 0.04 1.06 21.62
C MET A 664 0.64 0.99 23.02
N GLU A 665 0.48 -0.13 23.73
CA GLU A 665 1.05 -0.32 25.07
C GLU A 665 2.59 -0.48 25.02
N ILE A 666 3.11 -1.15 24.00
CA ILE A 666 4.56 -1.30 23.78
C ILE A 666 5.20 0.08 23.54
N ALA A 667 4.61 0.90 22.67
CA ALA A 667 5.09 2.24 22.38
C ALA A 667 4.92 3.17 23.59
N PHE A 668 3.81 3.08 24.33
CA PHE A 668 3.64 3.83 25.57
C PHE A 668 4.78 3.55 26.57
N ASP A 669 5.17 2.28 26.73
CA ASP A 669 6.25 1.90 27.63
C ASP A 669 7.61 2.46 27.19
N ARG A 670 7.96 2.25 25.92
CA ARG A 670 9.31 2.47 25.38
C ARG A 670 9.53 3.83 24.71
N MET A 671 8.48 4.61 24.46
CA MET A 671 8.53 5.95 23.85
C MET A 671 7.98 7.04 24.79
N PRO A 672 8.75 7.49 25.80
CA PRO A 672 8.36 8.59 26.66
C PRO A 672 7.83 9.82 25.90
N SER A 673 8.43 10.14 24.74
CA SER A 673 8.05 11.29 23.90
C SER A 673 6.61 11.24 23.37
N LEU A 674 5.99 10.06 23.21
CA LEU A 674 4.63 9.91 22.67
C LEU A 674 3.57 9.56 23.72
N ARG A 675 3.93 9.44 25.00
CA ARG A 675 2.97 9.01 26.03
C ARG A 675 1.75 9.92 26.13
N ALA A 676 1.91 11.23 25.93
CA ALA A 676 0.82 12.20 25.96
C ALA A 676 -0.20 12.00 24.82
N ASP A 677 0.22 11.42 23.69
CA ASP A 677 -0.65 11.13 22.55
C ASP A 677 -1.29 9.74 22.67
N ILE A 678 -0.55 8.77 23.23
CA ILE A 678 -1.00 7.37 23.36
C ILE A 678 -1.93 7.18 24.57
N ALA A 679 -1.60 7.77 25.71
CA ALA A 679 -2.32 7.55 26.96
C ALA A 679 -3.81 7.91 26.88
N PRO A 680 -4.23 9.03 26.23
CA PRO A 680 -5.66 9.33 26.06
C PRO A 680 -6.40 8.24 25.28
N ILE A 681 -5.78 7.64 24.26
CA ILE A 681 -6.36 6.54 23.47
C ILE A 681 -6.50 5.30 24.35
N LEU A 682 -5.47 4.93 25.10
CA LEU A 682 -5.52 3.77 25.99
C LEU A 682 -6.52 3.95 27.14
N SER A 683 -6.67 5.17 27.65
CA SER A 683 -7.62 5.50 28.74
C SER A 683 -9.09 5.46 28.32
N HIS A 684 -9.37 5.46 27.00
CA HIS A 684 -10.72 5.29 26.47
C HIS A 684 -11.27 3.87 26.63
N PHE A 685 -10.38 2.87 26.70
CA PHE A 685 -10.79 1.50 26.94
C PHE A 685 -11.09 1.27 28.42
N LEU A 686 -12.14 0.50 28.70
CA LEU A 686 -12.38 -0.04 30.04
C LEU A 686 -11.29 -1.04 30.42
N ASN A 687 -11.10 -1.28 31.72
CA ASN A 687 -10.11 -2.25 32.19
C ASN A 687 -10.39 -3.64 31.61
N GLU A 688 -11.66 -4.06 31.66
CA GLU A 688 -12.11 -5.35 31.17
C GLU A 688 -11.92 -5.48 29.65
N GLU A 689 -12.07 -4.38 28.91
CA GLU A 689 -11.79 -4.31 27.48
C GLU A 689 -10.29 -4.48 27.22
N LEU A 690 -9.42 -3.74 27.92
CA LEU A 690 -7.97 -3.91 27.81
C LEU A 690 -7.55 -5.34 28.14
N GLU A 691 -8.08 -5.95 29.21
CA GLU A 691 -7.80 -7.37 29.52
C GLU A 691 -8.18 -8.30 28.36
N ALA A 692 -9.38 -8.10 27.79
CA ALA A 692 -9.87 -8.92 26.69
C ALA A 692 -9.06 -8.72 25.40
N TYR A 693 -8.64 -7.49 25.12
CA TYR A 693 -7.83 -7.15 23.96
C TYR A 693 -6.40 -7.69 24.09
N ARG A 694 -5.76 -7.54 25.26
CA ARG A 694 -4.45 -8.14 25.56
C ARG A 694 -4.47 -9.66 25.37
N LEU A 695 -5.50 -10.34 25.89
CA LEU A 695 -5.68 -11.78 25.71
C LEU A 695 -5.90 -12.17 24.24
N ARG A 696 -6.67 -11.37 23.48
CA ARG A 696 -6.88 -11.60 22.05
C ARG A 696 -5.58 -11.45 21.26
N SER A 697 -4.78 -10.43 21.57
CA SER A 697 -3.47 -10.23 20.93
C SER A 697 -2.48 -11.35 21.23
N ALA A 698 -2.59 -12.02 22.38
CA ALA A 698 -1.79 -13.21 22.68
C ALA A 698 -2.18 -14.44 21.81
N LYS A 699 -3.37 -14.42 21.20
CA LYS A 699 -3.85 -15.45 20.27
C LYS A 699 -3.60 -15.10 18.80
N ASP A 700 -3.13 -13.89 18.50
CA ASP A 700 -2.66 -13.51 17.18
C ASP A 700 -1.23 -14.03 16.97
N THR A 701 -1.06 -14.90 15.99
CA THR A 701 0.17 -15.67 15.79
C THR A 701 0.98 -15.19 14.60
N TYR A 702 0.56 -14.12 13.90
CA TYR A 702 1.31 -13.59 12.77
C TYR A 702 2.72 -13.14 13.19
N LEU A 703 2.78 -12.23 14.16
CA LEU A 703 3.97 -11.93 14.98
C LEU A 703 3.51 -11.95 16.43
N ASN A 704 3.86 -13.00 17.17
CA ASN A 704 3.32 -13.20 18.51
C ASN A 704 3.93 -12.16 19.47
N ASN A 705 3.11 -11.30 20.08
CA ASN A 705 3.58 -10.25 20.98
C ASN A 705 3.28 -10.54 22.46
N ALA A 706 2.78 -11.73 22.81
CA ALA A 706 2.30 -12.05 24.15
C ALA A 706 3.34 -11.77 25.25
N LEU A 707 4.57 -12.27 25.07
CA LEU A 707 5.63 -12.12 26.07
C LEU A 707 6.12 -10.67 26.18
N LEU A 708 6.19 -9.94 25.06
CA LEU A 708 6.54 -8.52 25.05
C LEU A 708 5.45 -7.67 25.70
N LEU A 709 4.17 -7.95 25.43
CA LEU A 709 3.03 -7.27 26.03
C LEU A 709 2.98 -7.53 27.54
N LEU A 710 3.24 -8.76 28.00
CA LEU A 710 3.41 -9.05 29.43
C LEU A 710 4.54 -8.22 30.07
N ALA A 711 5.57 -7.86 29.31
CA ALA A 711 6.70 -7.07 29.82
C ALA A 711 6.45 -5.55 29.81
N THR A 712 5.58 -5.04 28.92
CA THR A 712 5.41 -3.61 28.65
C THR A 712 4.05 -3.03 29.02
N ALA A 713 2.99 -3.85 29.07
CA ALA A 713 1.66 -3.42 29.47
C ALA A 713 1.67 -2.84 30.90
N ARG A 714 0.93 -1.75 31.08
CA ARG A 714 0.87 -0.98 32.33
C ARG A 714 -0.53 -1.03 32.94
N ASP A 715 -0.61 -0.65 34.21
CA ASP A 715 -1.91 -0.51 34.86
C ASP A 715 -2.62 0.74 34.33
N ARG A 716 -3.95 0.68 34.26
CA ARG A 716 -4.75 1.79 33.74
C ARG A 716 -4.51 3.11 34.45
N SER A 717 -4.21 3.09 35.75
CA SER A 717 -3.88 4.29 36.50
C SER A 717 -2.67 5.04 35.94
N GLU A 718 -1.74 4.36 35.25
CA GLU A 718 -0.62 5.01 34.55
C GLU A 718 -1.12 5.76 33.31
N TYR A 719 -2.08 5.20 32.55
CA TYR A 719 -2.68 5.87 31.40
C TYR A 719 -3.52 7.07 31.84
N ASP A 720 -4.37 6.89 32.85
CA ASP A 720 -5.25 7.93 33.38
C ASP A 720 -4.46 9.11 33.96
N SER A 721 -3.21 8.89 34.40
CA SER A 721 -2.32 9.93 34.96
C SER A 721 -1.96 11.04 33.97
N TYR A 722 -2.08 10.79 32.66
CA TYR A 722 -1.85 11.79 31.61
C TYR A 722 -3.03 12.75 31.43
N GLY A 723 -4.02 12.69 32.33
CA GLY A 723 -5.18 13.55 32.35
C GLY A 723 -6.16 13.13 31.27
N ILE A 724 -7.27 12.52 31.67
CA ILE A 724 -8.40 12.31 30.78
C ILE A 724 -9.00 13.70 30.48
N THR A 725 -8.51 14.40 29.46
CA THR A 725 -9.36 15.37 28.76
C THR A 725 -10.30 14.57 27.86
N SER A 726 -11.17 13.74 28.45
CA SER A 726 -12.19 12.92 27.75
C SER A 726 -13.06 13.74 26.81
N GLU A 727 -13.06 15.07 26.96
CA GLU A 727 -13.81 16.03 26.15
C GLU A 727 -13.06 16.56 24.92
N ARG A 728 -11.75 16.30 24.77
CA ARG A 728 -10.99 16.66 23.55
C ARG A 728 -10.52 15.40 22.87
N GLY A 729 -11.39 14.78 22.06
CA GLY A 729 -10.86 13.74 21.17
C GLY A 729 -9.98 14.32 20.05
N GLN A 730 -9.49 13.45 19.17
CA GLN A 730 -8.55 13.80 18.11
C GLN A 730 -8.91 15.11 17.40
N LYS A 731 -7.94 16.00 17.31
CA LYS A 731 -8.07 17.30 16.64
C LYS A 731 -7.95 17.15 15.13
N SER A 732 -8.37 18.18 14.40
CA SER A 732 -7.94 18.34 13.02
C SER A 732 -6.40 18.39 12.96
N CYS A 733 -5.84 18.01 11.82
CA CYS A 733 -4.41 18.11 11.58
C CYS A 733 -4.10 18.15 10.08
N LEU A 734 -2.95 18.73 9.75
CA LEU A 734 -2.33 18.67 8.44
C LEU A 734 -1.15 17.70 8.46
N LEU A 735 -1.15 16.73 7.55
CA LEU A 735 0.06 16.00 7.20
C LEU A 735 0.89 16.92 6.29
N GLN A 736 1.89 17.60 6.85
CA GLN A 736 2.52 18.79 6.26
C GLN A 736 3.29 18.50 4.96
N ASP A 737 4.09 17.43 4.91
CA ASP A 737 4.91 17.11 3.74
C ASP A 737 4.08 16.40 2.65
N SER A 738 3.22 15.47 3.07
CA SER A 738 2.33 14.74 2.18
C SER A 738 1.06 15.51 1.81
N GLU A 739 0.83 16.68 2.41
CA GLU A 739 -0.26 17.65 2.17
C GLU A 739 -1.65 17.01 2.17
N THR A 740 -2.00 16.34 3.26
CA THR A 740 -3.35 15.79 3.47
C THR A 740 -4.00 16.39 4.69
N SER A 741 -5.18 16.96 4.49
CA SER A 741 -5.94 17.61 5.56
C SER A 741 -6.93 16.62 6.16
N ILE A 742 -6.85 16.46 7.48
CA ILE A 742 -7.81 15.69 8.28
C ILE A 742 -8.57 16.68 9.15
N LEU A 743 -9.86 16.86 8.88
CA LEU A 743 -10.74 17.77 9.61
C LEU A 743 -11.68 16.98 10.52
N ARG A 744 -11.82 17.43 11.77
CA ARG A 744 -12.66 16.76 12.78
C ARG A 744 -13.57 17.76 13.50
N ALA A 745 -14.80 17.32 13.78
CA ALA A 745 -15.79 18.06 14.58
C ALA A 745 -16.72 17.09 15.32
N GLY A 746 -17.26 17.51 16.46
CA GLY A 746 -18.11 16.70 17.34
C GLY A 746 -17.63 16.72 18.79
N THR A 747 -18.51 16.36 19.72
CA THR A 747 -18.27 16.47 21.17
C THR A 747 -17.71 15.19 21.78
N ASN A 748 -17.84 14.04 21.11
CA ASN A 748 -17.34 12.75 21.58
C ASN A 748 -16.91 11.85 20.40
N ALA A 749 -16.47 10.61 20.67
CA ALA A 749 -15.99 9.70 19.63
C ALA A 749 -17.11 9.20 18.69
N ARG A 750 -18.32 8.94 19.21
CA ARG A 750 -19.47 8.44 18.44
C ARG A 750 -19.99 9.46 17.43
N ASN A 751 -20.19 10.71 17.88
CA ASN A 751 -20.74 11.76 17.03
C ASN A 751 -19.66 12.54 16.26
N ARG A 752 -18.40 12.11 16.30
CA ARG A 752 -17.33 12.77 15.56
C ARG A 752 -17.49 12.54 14.06
N LYS A 753 -17.43 13.65 13.33
CA LYS A 753 -17.31 13.67 11.88
C LYS A 753 -15.83 13.74 11.55
N HIS A 754 -15.38 12.83 10.71
CA HIS A 754 -14.05 12.81 10.13
C HIS A 754 -14.14 13.12 8.66
N VAL A 755 -13.38 14.12 8.21
CA VAL A 755 -13.33 14.52 6.80
C VAL A 755 -11.88 14.54 6.35
N VAL A 756 -11.58 13.82 5.27
CA VAL A 756 -10.22 13.76 4.70
C VAL A 756 -10.27 14.30 3.28
N LEU A 757 -9.53 15.38 3.04
CA LEU A 757 -9.27 15.90 1.69
C LEU A 757 -7.91 15.38 1.23
N TYR A 758 -7.93 14.57 0.17
CA TYR A 758 -6.80 13.79 -0.30
C TYR A 758 -6.16 14.39 -1.54
N GLY A 759 -4.85 14.65 -1.49
CA GLY A 759 -4.16 15.38 -2.56
C GLY A 759 -2.73 14.91 -2.85
N GLN A 760 -2.37 13.72 -2.41
CA GLN A 760 -0.97 13.28 -2.36
C GLN A 760 -0.35 12.99 -3.73
N PRO A 761 0.99 12.97 -3.84
CA PRO A 761 1.64 12.43 -5.03
C PRO A 761 1.21 10.99 -5.29
N THR A 762 0.85 10.71 -6.53
CA THR A 762 0.60 9.37 -7.03
C THR A 762 1.82 8.47 -6.78
N ALA A 763 1.59 7.33 -6.12
CA ALA A 763 2.60 6.36 -5.72
C ALA A 763 2.00 4.94 -5.70
N ALA A 764 2.77 3.91 -5.39
CA ALA A 764 2.26 2.53 -5.40
C ALA A 764 0.96 2.36 -4.57
N HIS A 765 0.10 1.44 -5.02
CA HIS A 765 -1.29 1.28 -4.58
C HIS A 765 -2.24 2.44 -4.98
N GLU A 766 -1.91 3.11 -6.09
CA GLU A 766 -2.63 4.28 -6.61
C GLU A 766 -3.98 4.03 -7.25
N HIS A 767 -4.89 4.95 -6.98
CA HIS A 767 -6.16 5.12 -7.69
C HIS A 767 -6.21 6.54 -8.31
N GLY A 768 -7.10 6.75 -9.28
CA GLY A 768 -7.33 8.05 -9.92
C GLY A 768 -8.13 9.03 -9.04
N ASP A 769 -7.72 9.21 -7.78
CA ASP A 769 -8.53 9.77 -6.68
C ASP A 769 -8.01 11.10 -6.10
N LYS A 770 -7.15 11.84 -6.82
CA LYS A 770 -6.63 13.13 -6.33
C LYS A 770 -7.74 14.17 -6.28
N LEU A 771 -7.72 14.98 -5.20
CA LEU A 771 -8.83 15.82 -4.74
C LEU A 771 -10.03 15.03 -4.20
N GLY A 772 -9.84 13.74 -3.90
CA GLY A 772 -10.85 12.88 -3.29
C GLY A 772 -11.25 13.35 -1.90
N LEU A 773 -12.54 13.18 -1.58
CA LEU A 773 -13.09 13.49 -0.26
C LEU A 773 -13.67 12.22 0.35
N TRP A 774 -13.28 11.97 1.58
CA TRP A 774 -13.83 10.90 2.41
C TRP A 774 -14.51 11.48 3.64
N ILE A 775 -15.68 10.94 4.00
CA ILE A 775 -16.42 11.30 5.20
C ILE A 775 -16.77 10.04 5.99
N GLY A 776 -16.36 10.00 7.25
CA GLY A 776 -16.72 8.95 8.21
C GLY A 776 -17.38 9.54 9.45
N ALA A 777 -18.50 8.96 9.88
CA ALA A 777 -19.18 9.31 11.13
C ALA A 777 -20.11 8.17 11.56
N TYR A 778 -20.42 8.07 12.85
CA TYR A 778 -21.36 7.10 13.42
C TYR A 778 -21.03 5.63 13.11
N GLY A 779 -19.75 5.34 12.82
CA GLY A 779 -19.28 4.01 12.39
C GLY A 779 -19.48 3.68 10.92
N TYR A 780 -19.97 4.60 10.07
CA TYR A 780 -20.18 4.40 8.64
C TYR A 780 -19.16 5.17 7.79
N HIS A 781 -18.75 4.59 6.65
CA HIS A 781 -18.16 5.35 5.55
C HIS A 781 -19.30 6.04 4.78
N LEU A 782 -19.59 7.29 5.11
CA LEU A 782 -20.71 8.06 4.56
C LEU A 782 -20.45 8.57 3.14
N LEU A 783 -19.19 8.89 2.82
CA LEU A 783 -18.74 9.21 1.46
C LEU A 783 -17.39 8.53 1.21
N SER A 784 -17.33 7.66 0.21
CA SER A 784 -16.17 6.81 -0.08
C SER A 784 -16.12 6.42 -1.56
N GLY A 785 -14.92 6.13 -2.08
CA GLY A 785 -14.74 5.45 -3.36
C GLY A 785 -15.36 4.05 -3.38
N ALA A 786 -15.67 3.56 -4.58
CA ALA A 786 -16.04 2.18 -4.87
C ALA A 786 -14.82 1.28 -5.18
N GLY A 787 -13.70 1.89 -5.59
CA GLY A 787 -12.40 1.23 -5.70
C GLY A 787 -11.95 0.70 -4.34
N ARG A 788 -11.40 -0.52 -4.32
CA ARG A 788 -10.93 -1.19 -3.10
C ARG A 788 -9.68 -2.00 -3.40
N TYR A 789 -9.13 -2.64 -2.36
CA TYR A 789 -8.18 -3.73 -2.52
C TYR A 789 -8.73 -4.77 -3.53
N PRO A 790 -7.99 -5.11 -4.59
CA PRO A 790 -8.53 -5.88 -5.72
C PRO A 790 -8.86 -7.33 -5.34
N PHE A 791 -9.89 -7.89 -5.97
CA PHE A 791 -10.25 -9.30 -5.82
C PHE A 791 -9.09 -10.24 -6.22
N THR A 792 -8.41 -9.90 -7.32
CA THR A 792 -7.19 -10.54 -7.82
C THR A 792 -6.44 -9.56 -8.72
N TRP A 793 -5.11 -9.51 -8.61
CA TRP A 793 -4.26 -8.55 -9.34
C TRP A 793 -4.20 -8.80 -10.86
N ILE A 794 -4.64 -9.97 -11.31
CA ILE A 794 -4.68 -10.32 -12.74
C ILE A 794 -6.05 -10.08 -13.39
N SER A 795 -7.05 -9.59 -12.63
CA SER A 795 -8.39 -9.31 -13.18
C SER A 795 -8.37 -8.05 -14.04
N PRO A 796 -9.06 -8.04 -15.21
CA PRO A 796 -9.24 -6.81 -15.99
C PRO A 796 -9.99 -5.72 -15.23
N LYS A 797 -10.78 -6.07 -14.19
CA LYS A 797 -11.49 -5.12 -13.34
C LYS A 797 -10.57 -4.21 -12.54
N PHE A 798 -9.39 -4.70 -12.14
CA PHE A 798 -8.43 -3.91 -11.38
C PHE A 798 -8.05 -2.63 -12.14
N GLN A 799 -7.56 -2.78 -13.37
CA GLN A 799 -7.16 -1.65 -14.22
C GLN A 799 -8.35 -0.95 -14.90
N GLY A 800 -9.41 -1.69 -15.20
CA GLY A 800 -10.58 -1.18 -15.92
C GLY A 800 -11.53 -0.34 -15.05
N TRP A 801 -11.58 -0.60 -13.75
CA TRP A 801 -12.59 -0.02 -12.86
C TRP A 801 -12.04 0.40 -11.50
N GLU A 802 -11.41 -0.51 -10.75
CA GLU A 802 -11.11 -0.29 -9.33
C GLU A 802 -10.18 0.91 -9.10
N VAL A 803 -9.15 1.06 -9.94
CA VAL A 803 -8.21 2.20 -9.86
C VAL A 803 -8.65 3.43 -10.67
N HIS A 804 -9.80 3.38 -11.34
CA HIS A 804 -10.25 4.44 -12.25
C HIS A 804 -10.94 5.58 -11.49
N SER A 805 -10.73 6.83 -11.92
CA SER A 805 -11.38 8.03 -11.41
C SER A 805 -12.91 7.98 -11.33
N ALA A 806 -13.53 7.16 -12.18
CA ALA A 806 -14.98 6.98 -12.22
C ALA A 806 -15.52 6.19 -11.01
N ALA A 807 -14.66 5.42 -10.35
CA ALA A 807 -14.95 4.72 -9.10
C ALA A 807 -14.63 5.57 -7.85
N CYS A 808 -14.22 6.83 -8.02
CA CYS A 808 -13.74 7.71 -6.95
C CYS A 808 -14.69 8.90 -6.69
N THR A 809 -14.58 9.52 -5.51
CA THR A 809 -15.42 10.66 -5.05
C THR A 809 -14.85 12.03 -5.45
N ILE A 810 -14.65 12.21 -6.76
CA ILE A 810 -14.03 13.41 -7.36
C ILE A 810 -14.91 14.00 -8.47
N VAL A 811 -14.53 15.18 -8.99
CA VAL A 811 -15.05 15.67 -10.27
C VAL A 811 -14.33 14.96 -11.41
N VAL A 812 -15.07 14.22 -12.23
CA VAL A 812 -14.53 13.51 -13.40
C VAL A 812 -14.69 14.37 -14.64
N LYS A 813 -13.60 14.53 -15.40
CA LYS A 813 -13.58 15.27 -16.67
C LYS A 813 -13.72 14.33 -17.86
N ASP A 814 -14.73 14.57 -18.69
CA ASP A 814 -14.95 13.86 -19.96
C ASP A 814 -14.92 12.31 -19.82
N GLY A 815 -15.26 11.77 -18.65
CA GLY A 815 -15.18 10.34 -18.33
C GLY A 815 -13.77 9.75 -18.27
N GLN A 816 -12.72 10.58 -18.27
CA GLN A 816 -11.32 10.15 -18.33
C GLN A 816 -10.74 9.83 -16.95
N ASN A 817 -9.80 8.88 -16.92
CA ASN A 817 -8.97 8.64 -15.73
C ASN A 817 -7.98 9.79 -15.51
N GLN A 818 -7.72 10.12 -14.26
CA GLN A 818 -6.63 11.02 -13.89
C GLN A 818 -5.27 10.42 -14.29
N LYS A 819 -4.30 11.30 -14.61
CA LYS A 819 -2.89 10.94 -14.75
C LYS A 819 -2.19 10.95 -13.38
N PRO A 820 -1.06 10.22 -13.23
CA PRO A 820 -0.19 10.37 -12.08
C PRO A 820 0.13 11.85 -11.83
N SER A 821 -0.19 12.33 -10.64
CA SER A 821 -0.19 13.75 -10.31
C SER A 821 0.03 13.97 -8.81
N TYR A 822 0.06 15.23 -8.39
CA TYR A 822 0.03 15.65 -6.99
C TYR A 822 -0.86 16.89 -6.90
N SER A 823 -1.46 17.12 -5.75
CA SER A 823 -2.23 18.34 -5.50
C SER A 823 -1.36 19.35 -4.77
N ARG A 824 -1.63 20.64 -4.98
CA ARG A 824 -1.00 21.76 -4.29
C ARG A 824 -1.96 22.27 -3.21
N LEU A 825 -1.53 22.25 -1.95
CA LEU A 825 -2.34 22.79 -0.85
C LEU A 825 -2.43 24.33 -0.99
N LYS A 826 -3.65 24.86 -0.86
CA LYS A 826 -3.94 26.31 -0.92
C LYS A 826 -4.24 26.90 0.45
N CYS A 827 -4.81 26.08 1.34
CA CYS A 827 -5.17 26.48 2.69
C CYS A 827 -5.33 25.23 3.56
N HIS A 828 -4.93 25.34 4.83
CA HIS A 828 -5.37 24.48 5.92
C HIS A 828 -5.62 25.39 7.13
N TYR A 829 -6.79 25.26 7.75
CA TYR A 829 -7.22 26.10 8.85
C TYR A 829 -7.91 25.27 9.94
N GLU A 830 -7.39 25.38 11.16
CA GLU A 830 -7.98 24.82 12.37
C GLU A 830 -8.58 25.96 13.19
N GLY A 831 -9.91 26.06 13.17
CA GLY A 831 -10.69 27.14 13.78
C GLY A 831 -11.42 26.74 15.06
N LYS A 832 -12.36 27.59 15.49
CA LYS A 832 -13.23 27.33 16.65
C LYS A 832 -14.55 26.68 16.24
N LEU A 833 -15.15 27.15 15.15
CA LEU A 833 -16.36 26.58 14.53
C LEU A 833 -16.07 25.99 13.16
N LEU A 834 -15.14 26.60 12.43
CA LEU A 834 -14.84 26.33 11.02
C LEU A 834 -13.45 25.70 10.85
N GLN A 835 -13.43 24.47 10.36
CA GLN A 835 -12.20 23.78 9.95
C GLN A 835 -12.18 23.77 8.43
N GLY A 836 -11.06 24.13 7.80
CA GLY A 836 -11.04 24.34 6.35
C GLY A 836 -9.79 23.84 5.65
N SER A 837 -9.97 23.36 4.41
CA SER A 837 -8.86 23.03 3.53
C SER A 837 -9.21 23.33 2.07
N GLY A 838 -8.21 23.73 1.29
CA GLY A 838 -8.32 23.91 -0.16
C GLY A 838 -7.13 23.29 -0.88
N MET A 839 -7.36 22.63 -2.01
CA MET A 839 -6.33 22.00 -2.85
C MET A 839 -6.62 22.21 -4.33
N GLU A 840 -5.58 22.35 -5.14
CA GLU A 840 -5.67 22.38 -6.61
C GLU A 840 -4.83 21.26 -7.22
N ASN A 841 -5.23 20.77 -8.40
CA ASN A 841 -4.44 19.83 -9.18
C ASN A 841 -4.61 20.12 -10.67
N THR A 842 -3.58 20.72 -11.27
CA THR A 842 -3.53 21.08 -12.70
C THR A 842 -2.87 20.00 -13.56
N VAL A 843 -2.39 18.91 -12.93
CA VAL A 843 -1.63 17.84 -13.58
C VAL A 843 -2.48 16.58 -13.80
N ALA A 844 -3.45 16.34 -12.92
CA ALA A 844 -4.37 15.19 -12.98
C ALA A 844 -5.07 15.09 -14.35
N TYR A 845 -5.46 16.23 -14.91
CA TYR A 845 -5.94 16.36 -16.28
C TYR A 845 -5.14 17.46 -17.00
N PRO A 846 -4.14 17.11 -17.83
CA PRO A 846 -3.29 18.10 -18.49
C PRO A 846 -4.11 19.15 -19.27
N GLY A 847 -3.74 20.42 -19.12
CA GLY A 847 -4.44 21.55 -19.75
C GLY A 847 -5.74 21.98 -19.05
N SER A 848 -6.07 21.36 -17.91
CA SER A 848 -7.29 21.64 -17.16
C SER A 848 -6.98 22.30 -15.82
N HIS A 849 -8.01 22.87 -15.19
CA HIS A 849 -7.94 23.32 -13.80
C HIS A 849 -8.92 22.51 -12.97
N MET A 850 -8.43 21.83 -11.94
CA MET A 850 -9.25 21.18 -10.92
C MET A 850 -8.88 21.71 -9.55
N GLU A 851 -9.86 22.07 -8.75
CA GLU A 851 -9.66 22.62 -7.42
C GLU A 851 -10.84 22.25 -6.52
N ARG A 852 -10.56 21.93 -5.25
CA ARG A 852 -11.57 21.55 -4.26
C ARG A 852 -11.31 22.21 -2.93
N TRP A 853 -12.35 22.76 -2.35
CA TRP A 853 -12.40 23.31 -1.01
C TRP A 853 -13.42 22.56 -0.17
N CYS A 854 -13.04 22.30 1.08
CA CYS A 854 -13.88 21.61 2.04
C CYS A 854 -13.83 22.36 3.37
N TRP A 855 -15.01 22.68 3.92
CA TRP A 855 -15.17 23.34 5.21
C TRP A 855 -16.07 22.51 6.12
N LEU A 856 -15.51 21.99 7.21
CA LEU A 856 -16.26 21.31 8.25
C LEU A 856 -16.68 22.33 9.32
N VAL A 857 -17.99 22.56 9.44
CA VAL A 857 -18.56 23.58 10.33
C VAL A 857 -19.36 22.91 11.43
N THR A 858 -19.05 23.27 12.68
CA THR A 858 -19.80 22.79 13.86
C THR A 858 -21.18 23.46 13.90
N ALA A 859 -22.24 22.67 13.89
CA ALA A 859 -23.63 23.14 13.92
C ALA A 859 -23.97 23.87 15.24
N PRO A 860 -25.09 24.62 15.31
CA PRO A 860 -25.45 25.39 16.49
C PRO A 860 -25.71 24.56 17.77
N ASN A 861 -26.02 23.26 17.64
CA ASN A 861 -26.15 22.34 18.78
C ASN A 861 -24.81 21.87 19.36
N GLY A 862 -23.68 22.14 18.68
CA GLY A 862 -22.33 21.75 19.10
C GLY A 862 -21.98 20.27 18.85
N GLU A 863 -22.97 19.37 18.83
CA GLU A 863 -22.80 17.94 18.58
C GLU A 863 -22.71 17.60 17.09
N ASP A 864 -23.49 18.31 16.27
CA ASP A 864 -23.53 18.12 14.83
C ASP A 864 -22.56 19.01 14.08
N ALA A 865 -22.28 18.60 12.84
CA ALA A 865 -21.44 19.35 11.93
C ALA A 865 -21.83 19.01 10.50
N TYR A 866 -21.68 19.98 9.61
CA TYR A 866 -21.92 19.82 8.18
C TYR A 866 -20.64 20.20 7.41
N VAL A 867 -20.55 19.73 6.16
CA VAL A 867 -19.44 20.06 5.26
C VAL A 867 -19.95 20.95 4.14
N VAL A 868 -19.27 22.05 3.86
CA VAL A 868 -19.44 22.78 2.60
C VAL A 868 -18.34 22.33 1.65
N ASP A 869 -18.74 21.72 0.53
CA ASP A 869 -17.84 21.16 -0.48
C ASP A 869 -17.98 21.97 -1.78
N VAL A 870 -16.89 22.58 -2.20
CA VAL A 870 -16.84 23.48 -3.36
C VAL A 870 -15.79 22.98 -4.33
N ASN A 871 -16.21 22.62 -5.54
CA ASN A 871 -15.33 22.09 -6.58
C ASN A 871 -15.35 23.03 -7.79
N PHE A 872 -14.17 23.37 -8.30
CA PHE A 872 -13.97 24.21 -9.46
C PHE A 872 -13.29 23.39 -10.56
N ALA A 873 -13.89 23.34 -11.75
CA ALA A 873 -13.39 22.58 -12.89
C ALA A 873 -13.40 23.42 -14.18
N ARG A 874 -12.33 23.36 -14.98
CA ARG A 874 -12.24 24.04 -16.29
C ARG A 874 -11.45 23.24 -17.30
N GLY A 875 -11.80 23.35 -18.59
CA GLY A 875 -11.02 22.80 -19.71
C GLY A 875 -11.54 21.47 -20.27
N GLY A 876 -12.83 21.15 -20.11
CA GLY A 876 -13.46 19.90 -20.56
C GLY A 876 -14.87 20.14 -21.10
N THR A 877 -15.44 19.17 -21.80
CA THR A 877 -16.81 19.26 -22.34
C THR A 877 -17.87 18.81 -21.34
N THR A 878 -17.50 17.88 -20.46
CA THR A 878 -18.38 17.36 -19.42
C THR A 878 -17.63 17.28 -18.10
N PHE A 879 -18.28 17.72 -17.04
CA PHE A 879 -17.83 17.53 -15.67
C PHE A 879 -18.89 16.80 -14.87
N ASP A 880 -18.48 15.75 -14.17
CA ASP A 880 -19.34 14.94 -13.30
C ASP A 880 -18.87 15.04 -11.86
N TYR A 881 -19.62 15.73 -11.00
CA TYR A 881 -19.42 15.64 -9.55
C TYR A 881 -19.93 14.28 -9.06
N ASN A 882 -19.00 13.35 -8.86
CA ASN A 882 -19.30 11.94 -8.65
C ASN A 882 -19.47 11.60 -7.16
N THR A 883 -20.61 11.01 -6.79
CA THR A 883 -20.89 10.56 -5.41
C THR A 883 -21.42 9.13 -5.39
N ILE A 884 -21.12 8.40 -4.31
CA ILE A 884 -21.26 6.95 -4.24
C ILE A 884 -21.88 6.54 -2.90
N GLY A 885 -22.91 5.70 -2.92
CA GLY A 885 -23.46 5.05 -1.74
C GLY A 885 -22.80 3.69 -1.50
N LEU A 886 -21.74 3.65 -0.69
CA LEU A 886 -21.00 2.41 -0.41
C LEU A 886 -21.88 1.40 0.35
N ASP A 887 -22.00 0.17 -0.17
CA ASP A 887 -22.81 -0.94 0.36
C ASP A 887 -24.28 -0.55 0.65
N LEU A 888 -24.79 0.43 -0.11
CA LEU A 888 -26.15 0.95 0.02
C LEU A 888 -27.10 0.25 -0.97
N PRO A 889 -28.22 -0.34 -0.51
CA PRO A 889 -29.24 -0.83 -1.42
C PRO A 889 -29.94 0.33 -2.14
N LEU A 890 -30.48 0.08 -3.35
CA LEU A 890 -31.06 1.13 -4.19
C LEU A 890 -32.22 1.91 -3.54
N ASP A 891 -32.98 1.30 -2.63
CA ASP A 891 -34.07 1.93 -1.88
C ASP A 891 -33.57 2.85 -0.74
N GLY A 892 -32.30 2.71 -0.35
CA GLY A 892 -31.61 3.65 0.52
C GLY A 892 -31.25 4.97 -0.15
N LEU A 893 -31.35 5.06 -1.49
CA LEU A 893 -31.13 6.30 -2.24
C LEU A 893 -32.44 7.09 -2.40
N GLN A 894 -32.47 8.28 -1.82
CA GLN A 894 -33.64 9.16 -1.85
C GLN A 894 -33.33 10.49 -2.52
N PHE A 895 -34.33 11.09 -3.18
CA PHE A 895 -34.23 12.41 -3.82
C PHE A 895 -35.33 13.32 -3.30
N ASP A 896 -34.99 14.58 -3.03
CA ASP A 896 -35.95 15.63 -2.71
C ASP A 896 -35.83 16.79 -3.69
N GLY A 897 -36.93 17.48 -3.95
CA GLY A 897 -37.00 18.57 -4.93
C GLY A 897 -37.22 18.12 -6.39
N ILE A 898 -37.12 16.83 -6.73
CA ILE A 898 -37.30 16.29 -8.10
C ILE A 898 -38.54 15.40 -8.19
N SER A 899 -39.50 15.75 -9.05
CA SER A 899 -40.72 14.93 -9.24
C SER A 899 -40.43 13.65 -10.06
N GLY A 900 -41.19 12.58 -9.78
CA GLY A 900 -41.05 11.28 -10.46
C GLY A 900 -41.11 11.35 -11.98
N GLU A 901 -42.00 12.18 -12.53
CA GLU A 901 -42.23 12.35 -13.97
C GLU A 901 -41.04 12.98 -14.73
N ARG A 902 -40.10 13.61 -14.02
CA ARG A 902 -38.90 14.23 -14.63
C ARG A 902 -37.77 13.26 -14.90
N TRP A 903 -37.83 12.07 -14.28
CA TRP A 903 -36.82 11.04 -14.49
C TRP A 903 -36.99 10.39 -15.87
N LYS A 904 -35.91 10.37 -16.64
CA LYS A 904 -35.79 9.64 -17.90
C LYS A 904 -34.91 8.43 -17.67
N THR A 905 -35.39 7.24 -18.03
CA THR A 905 -34.59 6.01 -18.04
C THR A 905 -33.45 6.14 -19.04
N LEU A 906 -32.31 5.56 -18.69
CA LEU A 906 -31.15 5.41 -19.57
C LEU A 906 -30.93 3.92 -19.86
N GLU A 907 -30.35 3.64 -21.03
CA GLU A 907 -29.98 2.29 -21.46
C GLU A 907 -28.47 2.19 -21.65
N GLY A 908 -27.94 0.96 -21.66
CA GLY A 908 -26.51 0.69 -21.85
C GLY A 908 -25.64 1.12 -20.67
N THR A 909 -24.50 1.72 -20.99
CA THR A 909 -23.51 2.15 -19.99
C THR A 909 -23.37 3.66 -19.95
N MET A 910 -22.66 4.18 -18.93
CA MET A 910 -22.35 5.60 -18.85
C MET A 910 -21.42 6.09 -19.98
N ALA A 911 -20.72 5.19 -20.67
CA ALA A 911 -19.90 5.50 -21.84
C ALA A 911 -20.75 5.66 -23.12
N GLY A 912 -21.98 5.13 -23.13
CA GLY A 912 -22.93 5.27 -24.22
C GLY A 912 -23.97 4.15 -24.23
N PRO A 913 -25.14 4.38 -24.86
CA PRO A 913 -26.22 3.39 -24.92
C PRO A 913 -25.83 2.12 -25.67
N GLU A 914 -24.96 2.23 -26.68
CA GLU A 914 -24.48 1.11 -27.50
C GLU A 914 -23.17 0.49 -26.98
N VAL A 915 -22.60 1.01 -25.88
CA VAL A 915 -21.33 0.51 -25.33
C VAL A 915 -21.62 -0.65 -24.40
N GLU A 916 -21.12 -1.84 -24.74
CA GLU A 916 -21.26 -3.06 -23.95
C GLU A 916 -20.58 -2.91 -22.58
N LEU A 917 -21.22 -3.45 -21.54
CA LEU A 917 -20.68 -3.45 -20.18
C LEU A 917 -19.30 -4.14 -20.14
N TYR A 918 -18.34 -3.53 -19.45
CA TYR A 918 -16.93 -3.96 -19.33
C TYR A 918 -16.08 -3.83 -20.60
N SER A 919 -16.64 -3.42 -21.74
CA SER A 919 -15.90 -3.30 -23.00
C SER A 919 -14.90 -2.13 -23.02
N GLN A 920 -15.12 -1.13 -22.15
CA GLN A 920 -14.25 0.05 -22.00
C GLN A 920 -14.03 0.36 -20.51
N PRO A 921 -12.86 0.91 -20.12
CA PRO A 921 -12.60 1.33 -18.75
C PRO A 921 -13.57 2.42 -18.24
N GLY A 922 -13.61 2.60 -16.92
CA GLY A 922 -14.34 3.68 -16.26
C GLY A 922 -15.85 3.59 -16.51
N TYR A 923 -16.40 4.53 -17.28
CA TYR A 923 -17.84 4.58 -17.55
C TYR A 923 -18.40 3.37 -18.29
N GLY A 924 -17.56 2.58 -18.99
CA GLY A 924 -17.98 1.29 -19.56
C GLY A 924 -18.24 0.21 -18.51
N TRP A 925 -17.86 0.42 -17.24
CA TRP A 925 -18.15 -0.46 -16.10
C TRP A 925 -19.39 -0.03 -15.30
N MET A 926 -20.05 1.05 -15.70
CA MET A 926 -21.21 1.59 -15.02
C MET A 926 -22.46 1.41 -15.87
N LYS A 927 -23.46 0.72 -15.33
CA LYS A 927 -24.80 0.63 -15.95
C LYS A 927 -25.49 1.98 -15.80
N ALA A 928 -25.90 2.59 -16.91
CA ALA A 928 -26.71 3.79 -16.85
C ALA A 928 -28.11 3.43 -16.33
N TRP A 929 -28.70 4.27 -15.48
CA TRP A 929 -30.01 3.97 -14.88
C TRP A 929 -31.06 5.01 -15.24
N LYS A 930 -30.87 6.26 -14.80
CA LYS A 930 -31.84 7.33 -15.05
C LYS A 930 -31.19 8.69 -14.93
N LYS A 931 -31.80 9.72 -15.52
CA LYS A 931 -31.40 11.11 -15.34
C LYS A 931 -32.59 12.05 -15.20
N ALA A 932 -32.38 13.20 -14.57
CA ALA A 932 -33.36 14.28 -14.47
C ALA A 932 -32.69 15.65 -14.64
N LYS A 933 -33.46 16.66 -15.04
CA LYS A 933 -33.06 18.07 -15.01
C LYS A 933 -33.79 18.77 -13.86
N PRO A 934 -33.10 19.12 -12.75
CA PRO A 934 -33.68 19.90 -11.67
C PRO A 934 -34.00 21.33 -12.13
N ASP A 935 -35.07 21.94 -11.61
CA ASP A 935 -35.46 23.34 -11.89
C ASP A 935 -35.52 24.22 -10.64
N ARG A 936 -35.14 23.66 -9.49
CA ARG A 936 -35.08 24.29 -8.18
C ARG A 936 -34.00 23.60 -7.35
N SER A 937 -33.69 24.14 -6.17
CA SER A 937 -32.86 23.46 -5.18
C SER A 937 -33.38 22.03 -4.93
N PHE A 938 -32.45 21.09 -4.87
CA PHE A 938 -32.73 19.68 -4.75
C PHE A 938 -31.70 19.03 -3.84
N SER A 939 -32.02 17.84 -3.34
CA SER A 939 -31.08 17.04 -2.57
C SER A 939 -31.16 15.57 -2.93
N TRP A 940 -30.10 14.84 -2.62
CA TRP A 940 -30.14 13.38 -2.56
C TRP A 940 -29.58 12.91 -1.22
N THR A 941 -30.06 11.76 -0.75
CA THR A 941 -29.67 11.18 0.53
C THR A 941 -29.25 9.73 0.32
N PHE A 942 -28.09 9.37 0.86
CA PHE A 942 -27.69 7.99 1.09
C PHE A 942 -28.10 7.61 2.51
N GLY A 943 -29.20 6.85 2.65
CA GLY A 943 -29.80 6.47 3.92
C GLY A 943 -29.41 5.06 4.37
N TYR A 944 -28.48 4.98 5.32
CA TYR A 944 -28.11 3.74 5.99
C TYR A 944 -29.05 3.45 7.17
N LYS A 945 -28.89 2.29 7.79
CA LYS A 945 -29.77 1.82 8.87
C LYS A 945 -29.80 2.75 10.09
N HIS A 946 -28.64 3.30 10.47
CA HIS A 946 -28.49 4.15 11.66
C HIS A 946 -27.84 5.50 11.36
N ALA A 947 -27.54 5.81 10.11
CA ALA A 947 -26.92 7.07 9.72
C ALA A 947 -27.33 7.44 8.30
N SER A 948 -27.13 8.69 7.91
CA SER A 948 -27.40 9.17 6.57
C SER A 948 -26.43 10.27 6.19
N LEU A 949 -26.17 10.39 4.89
CA LEU A 949 -25.51 11.56 4.31
C LEU A 949 -26.46 12.19 3.30
N ARG A 950 -26.88 13.42 3.57
CA ARG A 950 -27.68 14.22 2.64
C ARG A 950 -26.82 15.26 1.95
N PHE A 951 -26.99 15.38 0.64
CA PHE A 951 -26.32 16.34 -0.22
C PHE A 951 -27.33 17.41 -0.60
N HIS A 952 -27.16 18.63 -0.13
CA HIS A 952 -27.95 19.78 -0.56
C HIS A 952 -27.22 20.46 -1.71
N ALA A 953 -27.74 20.34 -2.93
CA ALA A 953 -27.17 21.03 -4.08
C ALA A 953 -27.54 22.52 -4.03
N VAL A 954 -26.54 23.37 -4.23
CA VAL A 954 -26.72 24.83 -4.25
C VAL A 954 -26.45 25.30 -5.69
N PRO A 955 -27.48 25.33 -6.56
CA PRO A 955 -27.31 25.81 -7.94
C PRO A 955 -27.10 27.32 -7.96
N ASP A 956 -26.28 27.82 -8.89
CA ASP A 956 -26.14 29.27 -9.10
C ASP A 956 -27.42 29.88 -9.69
N GLU A 957 -27.62 31.18 -9.48
CA GLU A 957 -28.66 31.94 -10.19
C GLU A 957 -28.47 31.84 -11.72
N GLY A 958 -29.41 31.16 -12.39
CA GLY A 958 -29.42 30.95 -13.84
C GLY A 958 -28.85 29.61 -14.32
N GLU A 959 -28.40 28.72 -13.43
CA GLU A 959 -27.98 27.35 -13.77
C GLU A 959 -29.19 26.40 -13.93
N SER A 960 -29.94 26.53 -15.02
CA SER A 960 -31.11 25.67 -15.30
C SER A 960 -30.81 24.43 -16.16
N GLU A 961 -29.57 24.21 -16.59
CA GLU A 961 -29.24 23.20 -17.61
C GLU A 961 -28.53 21.93 -17.11
N ARG A 962 -28.11 21.87 -15.83
CA ARG A 962 -27.41 20.71 -15.27
C ARG A 962 -28.30 19.48 -15.16
N GLU A 963 -27.70 18.31 -15.34
CA GLU A 963 -28.37 17.02 -15.21
C GLU A 963 -27.97 16.35 -13.90
N LEU A 964 -28.93 15.69 -13.24
CA LEU A 964 -28.65 14.70 -12.20
C LEU A 964 -28.72 13.33 -12.85
N VAL A 965 -27.62 12.57 -12.83
CA VAL A 965 -27.50 11.27 -13.48
C VAL A 965 -27.26 10.19 -12.43
N CYS A 966 -28.03 9.11 -12.50
CA CYS A 966 -27.88 7.93 -11.66
C CYS A 966 -27.37 6.75 -12.48
N ALA A 967 -26.46 6.00 -11.88
CA ALA A 967 -25.86 4.81 -12.46
C ALA A 967 -25.60 3.76 -11.38
N LEU A 968 -25.24 2.55 -11.82
CA LEU A 968 -24.81 1.47 -10.96
C LEU A 968 -23.40 1.05 -11.38
N GLY A 969 -22.45 1.08 -10.44
CA GLY A 969 -21.09 0.57 -10.63
C GLY A 969 -20.86 -0.68 -9.78
N GLU A 970 -19.94 -1.56 -10.19
CA GLU A 970 -19.60 -2.72 -9.38
C GLU A 970 -18.84 -2.30 -8.11
N ARG A 971 -19.06 -3.03 -7.01
CA ARG A 971 -18.24 -2.94 -5.81
C ARG A 971 -16.82 -3.46 -6.10
N GLY A 972 -15.80 -2.70 -5.72
CA GLY A 972 -14.40 -3.17 -5.79
C GLY A 972 -14.11 -4.29 -4.78
N GLY A 973 -13.07 -5.08 -5.02
CA GLY A 973 -12.68 -6.21 -4.19
C GLY A 973 -13.50 -7.48 -4.39
N GLU A 974 -14.43 -7.47 -5.34
CA GLU A 974 -15.28 -8.61 -5.72
C GLU A 974 -15.07 -9.03 -7.17
N GLU A 975 -15.40 -10.29 -7.47
CA GLU A 975 -15.24 -10.89 -8.78
C GLU A 975 -16.09 -10.19 -9.85
N THR A 976 -15.49 -9.91 -11.01
CA THR A 976 -16.13 -9.28 -12.16
C THR A 976 -17.43 -9.99 -12.53
N GLY A 977 -18.52 -9.25 -12.71
CA GLY A 977 -19.82 -9.80 -13.12
C GLY A 977 -20.60 -10.51 -12.00
N LYS A 978 -19.99 -10.79 -10.85
CA LYS A 978 -20.63 -11.35 -9.65
C LYS A 978 -20.67 -10.37 -8.48
N SER A 979 -20.24 -9.14 -8.71
CA SER A 979 -20.14 -8.11 -7.68
C SER A 979 -21.48 -7.46 -7.35
N SER A 980 -21.59 -6.99 -6.13
CA SER A 980 -22.68 -6.12 -5.70
C SER A 980 -22.68 -4.82 -6.50
N TRP A 981 -23.87 -4.30 -6.84
CA TRP A 981 -24.03 -3.04 -7.56
C TRP A 981 -24.25 -1.88 -6.58
N LEU A 982 -23.37 -0.88 -6.64
CA LEU A 982 -23.44 0.31 -5.81
C LEU A 982 -24.13 1.46 -6.56
N PRO A 983 -25.01 2.23 -5.90
CA PRO A 983 -25.61 3.43 -6.49
C PRO A 983 -24.61 4.58 -6.62
N PHE A 984 -24.57 5.17 -7.81
CA PHE A 984 -23.84 6.40 -8.11
C PHE A 984 -24.82 7.53 -8.43
N VAL A 985 -24.54 8.72 -7.92
CA VAL A 985 -25.23 9.96 -8.26
C VAL A 985 -24.20 10.98 -8.74
N MET A 986 -24.34 11.43 -9.99
CA MET A 986 -23.48 12.41 -10.63
C MET A 986 -24.28 13.68 -10.89
N TRP A 987 -23.79 14.81 -10.38
CA TRP A 987 -24.28 16.13 -10.80
C TRP A 987 -23.43 16.60 -11.98
N ARG A 988 -24.04 16.65 -13.16
CA ARG A 988 -23.37 16.77 -14.45
C ARG A 988 -23.57 18.15 -15.06
N ASP A 989 -22.45 18.74 -15.48
CA ASP A 989 -22.39 19.97 -16.27
C ASP A 989 -21.83 19.69 -17.66
N ARG A 990 -22.38 20.32 -18.70
CA ARG A 990 -21.99 20.11 -20.10
C ARG A 990 -21.94 21.43 -20.85
N ASP A 991 -20.90 21.58 -21.67
CA ASP A 991 -20.74 22.67 -22.62
C ASP A 991 -19.98 22.13 -23.86
N GLU A 992 -20.37 22.59 -25.05
CA GLU A 992 -19.74 22.19 -26.30
C GLU A 992 -18.35 22.86 -26.50
N HIS A 993 -18.05 23.92 -25.74
CA HIS A 993 -16.83 24.73 -25.87
C HIS A 993 -15.84 24.47 -24.74
N ALA A 994 -15.13 23.35 -24.83
CA ALA A 994 -14.22 22.85 -23.79
C ALA A 994 -13.20 23.88 -23.26
N ASP A 995 -12.64 24.73 -24.14
CA ASP A 995 -11.55 25.66 -23.80
C ASP A 995 -11.98 26.81 -22.88
N ILE A 996 -13.27 27.15 -22.89
CA ILE A 996 -13.83 28.25 -22.09
C ILE A 996 -14.82 27.77 -21.02
N HIS A 997 -15.21 26.49 -21.06
CA HIS A 997 -16.13 25.89 -20.11
C HIS A 997 -15.50 25.79 -18.71
N ALA A 998 -16.15 26.45 -17.75
CA ALA A 998 -15.81 26.43 -16.34
C ALA A 998 -17.06 26.14 -15.51
N ALA A 999 -16.98 25.18 -14.59
CA ALA A 999 -18.06 24.73 -13.73
C ALA A 999 -17.69 24.88 -12.25
N SER A 1000 -18.68 25.21 -11.42
CA SER A 1000 -18.55 25.22 -9.96
C SER A 1000 -19.63 24.33 -9.35
N PHE A 1001 -19.23 23.29 -8.61
CA PHE A 1001 -20.15 22.42 -7.90
C PHE A 1001 -20.11 22.76 -6.42
N VAL A 1002 -21.24 23.23 -5.87
CA VAL A 1002 -21.38 23.63 -4.48
C VAL A 1002 -22.42 22.74 -3.80
N THR A 1003 -22.00 22.04 -2.75
CA THR A 1003 -22.88 21.18 -1.97
C THR A 1003 -22.69 21.39 -0.47
N VAL A 1004 -23.79 21.33 0.28
CA VAL A 1004 -23.76 21.20 1.74
C VAL A 1004 -24.04 19.73 2.08
N LEU A 1005 -23.06 19.07 2.70
CA LEU A 1005 -23.11 17.67 3.08
C LEU A 1005 -23.47 17.56 4.56
N GLU A 1006 -24.58 16.89 4.84
CA GLU A 1006 -25.19 16.80 6.16
C GLU A 1006 -25.15 15.34 6.67
N PRO A 1007 -24.14 14.97 7.49
CA PRO A 1007 -24.09 13.67 8.14
C PRO A 1007 -24.94 13.66 9.42
N PHE A 1008 -25.95 12.80 9.49
CA PHE A 1008 -26.83 12.67 10.67
C PHE A 1008 -27.17 11.22 11.02
N GLU A 1009 -27.46 10.94 12.30
CA GLU A 1009 -27.80 9.59 12.79
C GLU A 1009 -29.28 9.26 12.54
N ALA A 1010 -30.19 10.04 13.16
CA ALA A 1010 -31.63 9.76 13.12
C ALA A 1010 -32.43 10.74 12.25
N LYS A 1011 -32.16 12.04 12.36
CA LYS A 1011 -32.89 13.10 11.68
C LYS A 1011 -31.95 14.17 11.18
N SER A 1012 -32.30 14.73 10.03
CA SER A 1012 -31.70 15.95 9.51
C SER A 1012 -31.89 17.10 10.51
N PHE A 1013 -30.82 17.87 10.71
CA PHE A 1013 -30.79 19.05 11.58
C PHE A 1013 -30.76 20.36 10.76
N ILE A 1014 -30.54 20.26 9.45
CA ILE A 1014 -30.67 21.36 8.49
C ILE A 1014 -32.08 21.32 7.90
N ARG A 1015 -32.83 22.39 8.13
CA ARG A 1015 -34.18 22.54 7.57
C ARG A 1015 -34.13 22.92 6.10
N GLU A 1016 -33.21 23.83 5.74
CA GLU A 1016 -33.15 24.41 4.40
C GLU A 1016 -31.77 24.97 4.07
N VAL A 1017 -31.38 24.86 2.79
CA VAL A 1017 -30.17 25.46 2.23
C VAL A 1017 -30.56 26.30 1.01
N ARG A 1018 -30.09 27.54 0.95
CA ARG A 1018 -30.41 28.49 -0.12
C ARG A 1018 -29.15 29.18 -0.64
N PRO A 1019 -29.03 29.43 -1.95
CA PRO A 1019 -28.02 30.37 -2.46
C PRO A 1019 -28.34 31.79 -2.00
N LEU A 1020 -27.31 32.58 -1.69
CA LEU A 1020 -27.44 34.02 -1.48
C LEU A 1020 -27.52 34.76 -2.83
N LYS A 1021 -28.32 35.83 -2.90
CA LYS A 1021 -28.40 36.66 -4.11
C LYS A 1021 -27.16 37.55 -4.21
N ARG A 1022 -26.40 37.45 -5.31
CA ARG A 1022 -25.21 38.28 -5.54
C ARG A 1022 -25.60 39.68 -6.04
N THR A 1023 -25.01 40.75 -5.50
CA THR A 1023 -25.39 42.14 -5.82
C THR A 1023 -24.30 42.99 -6.48
N ASP A 1024 -23.06 42.54 -6.48
CA ASP A 1024 -21.90 43.19 -7.12
C ASP A 1024 -21.80 42.92 -8.64
N LEU A 1025 -22.72 42.13 -9.21
CA LEU A 1025 -22.83 41.99 -10.65
C LEU A 1025 -23.27 43.33 -11.25
N ALA A 1026 -22.31 44.10 -11.76
CA ALA A 1026 -22.51 45.25 -12.66
C ALA A 1026 -23.34 44.94 -13.94
N GLY A 1027 -23.87 43.71 -14.07
CA GLY A 1027 -24.71 43.23 -15.16
C GLY A 1027 -26.20 43.60 -15.05
N GLU A 1028 -26.77 43.90 -13.87
CA GLU A 1028 -28.19 44.28 -13.80
C GLU A 1028 -28.45 45.67 -14.43
N ALA A 1029 -27.48 46.60 -14.39
CA ALA A 1029 -27.57 47.88 -15.08
C ALA A 1029 -27.36 47.79 -16.61
N ARG A 1030 -26.57 46.83 -17.11
CA ARG A 1030 -26.31 46.62 -18.55
C ARG A 1030 -27.37 45.77 -19.25
N ARG A 1031 -27.99 44.80 -18.55
CA ARG A 1031 -29.12 44.04 -19.11
C ARG A 1031 -30.37 44.90 -19.29
N ALA A 1032 -30.57 45.93 -18.46
CA ALA A 1032 -31.65 46.90 -18.62
C ALA A 1032 -31.44 47.87 -19.80
N SER A 1033 -30.21 48.04 -20.30
CA SER A 1033 -29.87 48.90 -21.44
C SER A 1033 -29.78 48.18 -22.79
N GLY A 1034 -30.03 46.87 -22.83
CA GLY A 1034 -30.00 46.08 -24.07
C GLY A 1034 -28.60 45.87 -24.66
N GLU A 1035 -27.54 46.19 -23.91
CA GLU A 1035 -26.17 45.89 -24.31
C GLU A 1035 -25.83 44.47 -23.83
N GLU A 1036 -25.53 43.57 -24.76
CA GLU A 1036 -24.93 42.29 -24.40
C GLU A 1036 -23.67 42.54 -23.56
N PRO A 1037 -23.46 41.78 -22.47
CA PRO A 1037 -22.25 41.92 -21.69
C PRO A 1037 -21.07 41.55 -22.60
N VAL A 1038 -20.34 42.56 -23.06
CA VAL A 1038 -19.01 42.38 -23.63
C VAL A 1038 -18.17 41.82 -22.50
N LEU A 1039 -17.97 40.50 -22.53
CA LEU A 1039 -16.88 39.84 -21.81
C LEU A 1039 -15.61 40.62 -22.18
N ASP A 1040 -14.99 41.25 -21.19
CA ASP A 1040 -13.68 41.85 -21.36
C ASP A 1040 -12.67 40.72 -21.58
N LEU A 1041 -12.48 40.33 -22.84
CA LEU A 1041 -11.57 39.26 -23.27
C LEU A 1041 -10.11 39.55 -22.89
N SER A 1042 -9.77 40.78 -22.45
CA SER A 1042 -8.46 41.10 -21.91
C SER A 1042 -8.23 40.57 -20.48
N LYS A 1043 -9.29 40.14 -19.78
CA LYS A 1043 -9.25 39.50 -18.45
C LYS A 1043 -9.33 37.95 -18.48
N GLY A 1044 -9.34 37.35 -19.68
CA GLY A 1044 -9.27 35.91 -19.93
C GLY A 1044 -10.61 35.16 -19.84
N PRO A 1045 -10.82 34.07 -20.61
CA PRO A 1045 -12.02 33.22 -20.52
C PRO A 1045 -12.07 32.38 -19.22
N GLY A 1046 -13.26 32.18 -18.65
CA GLY A 1046 -13.53 31.17 -17.60
C GLY A 1046 -13.20 31.56 -16.14
N GLN A 1047 -13.75 32.67 -15.62
CA GLN A 1047 -13.69 32.98 -14.17
C GLN A 1047 -14.70 32.15 -13.36
N PHE A 1048 -14.25 31.58 -12.24
CA PHE A 1048 -15.12 30.93 -11.25
C PHE A 1048 -15.85 32.00 -10.43
N ARG A 1049 -17.12 31.76 -10.10
CA ARG A 1049 -17.93 32.71 -9.34
C ARG A 1049 -17.71 32.53 -7.84
N ALA A 1050 -17.83 33.62 -7.08
CA ALA A 1050 -17.90 33.54 -5.63
C ALA A 1050 -19.21 32.90 -5.20
N VAL A 1051 -19.17 32.19 -4.08
CA VAL A 1051 -20.27 31.37 -3.56
C VAL A 1051 -20.81 32.02 -2.28
N GLY A 1052 -22.13 32.07 -2.16
CA GLY A 1052 -22.82 32.52 -0.97
C GLY A 1052 -23.97 31.58 -0.62
N ILE A 1053 -24.03 31.09 0.61
CA ILE A 1053 -25.00 30.09 1.06
C ILE A 1053 -25.65 30.56 2.38
N GLU A 1054 -26.97 30.47 2.47
CA GLU A 1054 -27.73 30.55 3.72
C GLU A 1054 -28.18 29.14 4.12
N ILE A 1055 -27.84 28.73 5.35
CA ILE A 1055 -28.19 27.44 5.92
C ILE A 1055 -29.08 27.70 7.14
N VAL A 1056 -30.29 27.16 7.12
CA VAL A 1056 -31.27 27.37 8.18
C VAL A 1056 -31.49 26.06 8.94
N PHE A 1057 -31.33 26.11 10.26
CA PHE A 1057 -31.45 24.95 11.14
C PHE A 1057 -32.89 24.77 11.63
N GLU A 1058 -33.19 23.56 12.10
CA GLU A 1058 -34.51 23.21 12.65
C GLU A 1058 -34.91 24.08 13.86
N ASP A 1059 -33.94 24.57 14.63
CA ASP A 1059 -34.17 25.46 15.77
C ASP A 1059 -34.36 26.94 15.40
N GLY A 1060 -34.28 27.27 14.11
CA GLY A 1060 -34.46 28.63 13.59
C GLY A 1060 -33.19 29.48 13.51
N ARG A 1061 -32.07 29.02 14.07
CA ARG A 1061 -30.76 29.67 13.84
C ARG A 1061 -30.36 29.52 12.37
N ARG A 1062 -29.44 30.36 11.92
CA ARG A 1062 -28.93 30.33 10.55
C ARG A 1062 -27.45 30.63 10.46
N ASP A 1063 -26.80 29.95 9.52
CA ASP A 1063 -25.41 30.23 9.13
C ASP A 1063 -25.40 30.85 7.73
N VAL A 1064 -24.61 31.91 7.57
CA VAL A 1064 -24.27 32.50 6.28
C VAL A 1064 -22.82 32.12 5.98
N VAL A 1065 -22.61 31.43 4.88
CA VAL A 1065 -21.29 30.97 4.40
C VAL A 1065 -20.96 31.69 3.10
N ILE A 1066 -19.80 32.35 3.04
CA ILE A 1066 -19.33 33.04 1.83
C ILE A 1066 -17.93 32.54 1.49
N ALA A 1067 -17.68 32.37 0.20
CA ALA A 1067 -16.38 31.97 -0.31
C ALA A 1067 -16.01 32.73 -1.57
N ASN A 1068 -14.87 33.40 -1.53
CA ASN A 1068 -14.31 34.10 -2.66
C ASN A 1068 -13.02 33.42 -3.14
N ARG A 1069 -13.00 32.99 -4.41
CA ARG A 1069 -11.80 32.39 -5.01
C ARG A 1069 -10.78 33.46 -5.46
N GLU A 1070 -11.24 34.63 -5.90
CA GLU A 1070 -10.38 35.66 -6.49
C GLU A 1070 -9.96 36.67 -5.41
N ASP A 1071 -8.72 36.56 -4.93
CA ASP A 1071 -8.13 37.20 -3.74
C ASP A 1071 -8.09 38.74 -3.69
N THR A 1072 -8.78 39.45 -4.58
CA THR A 1072 -8.47 40.87 -4.84
C THR A 1072 -9.63 41.85 -4.71
N GLU A 1073 -10.88 41.42 -4.83
CA GLU A 1073 -12.04 42.32 -4.67
C GLU A 1073 -13.12 41.71 -3.76
N PRO A 1074 -13.65 42.47 -2.78
CA PRO A 1074 -14.77 42.02 -1.97
C PRO A 1074 -16.02 41.76 -2.81
N VAL A 1075 -16.67 40.63 -2.57
CA VAL A 1075 -17.94 40.25 -3.20
C VAL A 1075 -19.11 40.57 -2.27
N SER A 1076 -20.27 40.89 -2.84
CA SER A 1076 -21.44 41.31 -2.05
C SER A 1076 -22.67 40.45 -2.32
N PHE A 1077 -23.35 40.07 -1.25
CA PHE A 1077 -24.49 39.16 -1.25
C PHE A 1077 -25.66 39.72 -0.43
N LEU A 1078 -26.87 39.26 -0.75
CA LEU A 1078 -28.09 39.40 0.03
C LEU A 1078 -28.62 38.03 0.46
N ASP A 1079 -29.04 37.92 1.71
CA ASP A 1079 -29.80 36.74 2.17
C ASP A 1079 -31.29 36.84 1.84
N SER A 1080 -32.06 35.81 2.25
CA SER A 1080 -33.50 35.77 2.07
C SER A 1080 -34.28 36.85 2.84
N ALA A 1081 -33.64 37.52 3.81
CA ALA A 1081 -34.20 38.68 4.53
C ALA A 1081 -33.78 40.04 3.93
N GLY A 1082 -32.98 40.04 2.85
CA GLY A 1082 -32.48 41.25 2.20
C GLY A 1082 -31.34 41.94 2.93
N ARG A 1083 -30.65 41.25 3.85
CA ARG A 1083 -29.48 41.78 4.56
C ARG A 1083 -28.24 41.65 3.69
N SER A 1084 -27.41 42.70 3.66
CA SER A 1084 -26.21 42.74 2.81
C SER A 1084 -24.96 42.29 3.56
N PHE A 1085 -24.16 41.49 2.89
CA PHE A 1085 -22.85 41.03 3.35
C PHE A 1085 -21.83 41.36 2.27
N SER A 1086 -20.68 41.91 2.64
CA SER A 1086 -19.55 42.11 1.73
C SER A 1086 -18.29 41.51 2.32
N SER A 1087 -17.57 40.67 1.57
CA SER A 1087 -16.31 40.11 2.04
C SER A 1087 -15.39 39.65 0.91
N ASP A 1088 -14.09 39.69 1.16
CA ASP A 1088 -13.05 39.08 0.32
C ASP A 1088 -12.54 37.75 0.88
N ALA A 1089 -13.14 37.23 1.95
CA ALA A 1089 -12.66 36.04 2.64
C ALA A 1089 -12.65 34.80 1.73
N ARG A 1090 -11.58 34.00 1.86
CA ARG A 1090 -11.52 32.65 1.26
C ARG A 1090 -12.63 31.75 1.80
N ALA A 1091 -12.87 31.83 3.11
CA ALA A 1091 -14.04 31.26 3.75
C ALA A 1091 -14.49 32.16 4.89
N LEU A 1092 -15.78 32.48 4.91
CA LEU A 1092 -16.44 33.25 5.96
C LEU A 1092 -17.65 32.47 6.47
N LEU A 1093 -17.78 32.38 7.79
CA LEU A 1093 -18.93 31.88 8.51
C LEU A 1093 -19.49 33.00 9.40
N LEU A 1094 -20.78 33.29 9.26
CA LEU A 1094 -21.53 34.18 10.14
C LEU A 1094 -22.73 33.42 10.71
N ARG A 1095 -22.82 33.28 12.04
CA ARG A 1095 -23.94 32.60 12.72
C ARG A 1095 -24.89 33.59 13.35
N TYR A 1096 -26.18 33.43 13.09
CA TYR A 1096 -27.24 34.27 13.62
C TYR A 1096 -28.26 33.49 14.45
N ASP A 1097 -28.74 34.13 15.51
CA ASP A 1097 -29.98 33.81 16.22
C ASP A 1097 -30.98 34.95 16.00
N GLY A 1098 -32.06 34.68 15.27
CA GLY A 1098 -32.87 35.74 14.67
C GLY A 1098 -32.00 36.70 13.86
N ASP A 1099 -32.06 38.00 14.15
CA ASP A 1099 -31.25 39.04 13.49
C ASP A 1099 -29.93 39.35 14.19
N LYS A 1100 -29.67 38.74 15.36
CA LYS A 1100 -28.44 38.97 16.13
C LYS A 1100 -27.32 38.08 15.60
N LEU A 1101 -26.21 38.69 15.19
CA LEU A 1101 -24.98 37.97 14.91
C LEU A 1101 -24.40 37.46 16.23
N GLU A 1102 -24.29 36.13 16.38
CA GLU A 1102 -23.72 35.50 17.56
C GLU A 1102 -22.22 35.26 17.41
N LYS A 1103 -21.81 34.71 16.27
CA LYS A 1103 -20.43 34.27 16.02
C LYS A 1103 -20.02 34.59 14.60
N ALA A 1104 -18.75 34.91 14.42
CA ALA A 1104 -18.16 35.13 13.10
C ALA A 1104 -16.77 34.49 13.06
N GLU A 1105 -16.48 33.77 11.98
CA GLU A 1105 -15.16 33.19 11.74
C GLU A 1105 -14.79 33.34 10.26
N ALA A 1106 -13.57 33.78 9.98
CA ALA A 1106 -13.12 33.96 8.60
C ALA A 1106 -11.63 33.64 8.45
N VAL A 1107 -11.24 33.16 7.27
CA VAL A 1107 -9.85 32.90 6.88
C VAL A 1107 -9.56 33.47 5.50
N GLY A 1108 -8.31 33.91 5.28
CA GLY A 1108 -7.88 34.58 4.07
C GLY A 1108 -8.66 35.87 3.84
N VAL A 1109 -8.74 36.73 4.86
CA VAL A 1109 -9.68 37.85 4.91
C VAL A 1109 -8.98 39.19 5.17
N SER A 1110 -9.37 40.20 4.40
CA SER A 1110 -8.98 41.59 4.66
C SER A 1110 -10.17 42.49 4.95
N ARG A 1111 -11.35 42.16 4.42
CA ARG A 1111 -12.58 42.93 4.62
C ARG A 1111 -13.77 42.03 4.90
N VAL A 1112 -14.54 42.39 5.93
CA VAL A 1112 -15.89 41.86 6.18
C VAL A 1112 -16.78 43.03 6.54
N GLU A 1113 -17.95 43.12 5.92
CA GLU A 1113 -19.02 44.05 6.27
C GLU A 1113 -20.32 43.24 6.40
N ALA A 1114 -20.76 43.04 7.63
CA ALA A 1114 -21.99 42.33 7.97
C ALA A 1114 -22.69 43.04 9.14
N GLY A 1115 -23.53 44.03 8.82
CA GLY A 1115 -24.12 44.91 9.83
C GLY A 1115 -23.07 45.68 10.63
N ASP A 1116 -23.06 45.48 11.95
CA ASP A 1116 -22.10 46.10 12.88
C ASP A 1116 -20.74 45.37 12.92
N PHE A 1117 -20.67 44.14 12.41
CA PHE A 1117 -19.42 43.40 12.32
C PHE A 1117 -18.63 43.88 11.12
N ARG A 1118 -17.51 44.56 11.40
CA ARG A 1118 -16.61 45.10 10.38
C ARG A 1118 -15.18 44.69 10.64
N VAL A 1119 -14.55 44.10 9.64
CA VAL A 1119 -13.14 43.75 9.61
C VAL A 1119 -12.46 44.58 8.53
N ALA A 1120 -11.32 45.20 8.85
CA ALA A 1120 -10.45 45.85 7.91
C ALA A 1120 -8.99 45.52 8.26
N ARG A 1121 -8.27 44.85 7.35
CA ARG A 1121 -6.85 44.48 7.46
C ARG A 1121 -6.12 44.85 6.17
N ASN A 1122 -4.79 44.91 6.25
CA ASN A 1122 -3.95 45.10 5.08
C ASN A 1122 -3.75 43.75 4.37
N GLY A 1123 -4.63 43.44 3.41
CA GLY A 1123 -4.57 42.20 2.62
C GLY A 1123 -5.06 40.94 3.34
N THR A 1124 -5.29 39.88 2.58
CA THR A 1124 -5.88 38.60 3.04
C THR A 1124 -4.87 37.68 3.71
N SER A 1125 -3.57 37.92 3.50
CA SER A 1125 -2.46 37.13 4.04
C SER A 1125 -1.32 38.03 4.54
N LEU A 1126 -0.59 37.55 5.54
CA LEU A 1126 0.73 38.08 5.87
C LEU A 1126 1.74 37.49 4.88
N THR A 1127 2.64 38.33 4.34
CA THR A 1127 3.62 37.90 3.33
C THR A 1127 5.04 38.33 3.70
N GLY A 1128 6.03 37.62 3.16
CA GLY A 1128 7.45 37.90 3.36
C GLY A 1128 8.33 37.00 2.50
N ALA A 1129 9.60 36.89 2.86
CA ALA A 1129 10.54 35.95 2.25
C ALA A 1129 11.40 35.25 3.30
N VAL A 1130 11.82 34.02 3.03
CA VAL A 1130 12.78 33.29 3.87
C VAL A 1130 14.10 34.07 3.88
N ALA A 1131 14.47 34.57 5.05
CA ALA A 1131 15.74 35.27 5.26
C ALA A 1131 16.86 34.26 5.54
N ASP A 1132 16.59 33.26 6.36
CA ASP A 1132 17.55 32.23 6.76
C ASP A 1132 16.84 30.94 7.21
N ALA A 1133 17.52 29.81 7.11
CA ALA A 1133 17.02 28.51 7.56
C ALA A 1133 18.16 27.68 8.15
N ASP A 1134 18.01 27.28 9.41
CA ASP A 1134 18.91 26.33 10.06
C ASP A 1134 18.41 24.91 9.81
N TYR A 1135 19.06 24.21 8.88
CA TYR A 1135 18.68 22.86 8.47
C TYR A 1135 18.90 21.79 9.54
N VAL A 1136 19.74 22.06 10.55
CA VAL A 1136 20.02 21.10 11.64
C VAL A 1136 18.97 21.24 12.73
N THR A 1137 18.68 22.47 13.16
CA THR A 1137 17.70 22.69 14.21
C THR A 1137 16.28 22.71 13.69
N GLY A 1138 16.06 23.05 12.41
CA GLY A 1138 14.74 23.22 11.81
C GLY A 1138 14.15 24.62 12.02
N ARG A 1139 14.95 25.60 12.46
CA ARG A 1139 14.51 26.97 12.69
C ARG A 1139 14.49 27.76 11.38
N VAL A 1140 13.37 28.43 11.10
CA VAL A 1140 13.19 29.24 9.89
C VAL A 1140 12.98 30.70 10.28
N SER A 1141 13.70 31.61 9.62
CA SER A 1141 13.57 33.06 9.78
C SER A 1141 12.99 33.69 8.52
N ILE A 1142 11.99 34.53 8.68
CA ILE A 1142 11.26 35.23 7.63
C ILE A 1142 11.45 36.74 7.79
N GLU A 1143 11.73 37.43 6.69
CA GLU A 1143 11.65 38.88 6.59
C GLU A 1143 10.27 39.25 6.02
N LEU A 1144 9.41 39.84 6.85
CA LEU A 1144 8.05 40.24 6.46
C LEU A 1144 8.09 41.42 5.48
N SER A 1145 7.15 41.47 4.53
CA SER A 1145 7.08 42.51 3.48
C SER A 1145 6.78 43.91 4.04
N ALA A 1146 6.11 43.99 5.19
CA ALA A 1146 5.75 45.22 5.88
C ALA A 1146 5.96 45.06 7.39
N ASP A 1147 6.15 46.18 8.09
CA ASP A 1147 6.12 46.21 9.56
C ASP A 1147 4.64 46.11 10.00
N GLU A 1148 4.30 45.00 10.65
CA GLU A 1148 2.93 44.70 11.04
C GLU A 1148 2.82 44.41 12.53
N SER A 1149 1.86 45.07 13.18
CA SER A 1149 1.50 44.79 14.57
C SER A 1149 0.66 43.51 14.66
N ILE A 1150 1.31 42.34 14.61
CA ILE A 1150 0.70 41.03 14.85
C ILE A 1150 1.35 40.33 16.05
N ALA A 1151 0.54 39.75 16.93
CA ALA A 1151 1.06 39.00 18.08
C ALA A 1151 1.50 37.59 17.67
N ALA A 1152 2.63 37.12 18.20
CA ALA A 1152 3.11 35.76 17.94
C ALA A 1152 2.06 34.67 18.26
N SER A 1153 1.24 34.88 19.27
CA SER A 1153 0.14 33.99 19.66
C SER A 1153 -0.95 33.84 18.59
N GLU A 1154 -1.08 34.77 17.64
CA GLU A 1154 -2.04 34.65 16.52
C GLU A 1154 -1.52 33.71 15.41
N LEU A 1155 -0.20 33.49 15.37
CA LEU A 1155 0.50 32.67 14.38
C LEU A 1155 0.90 31.29 14.92
N GLU A 1156 1.00 31.13 16.23
CA GLU A 1156 1.29 29.84 16.86
C GLU A 1156 0.29 28.77 16.43
N GLY A 1157 0.79 27.64 15.89
CA GLY A 1157 -0.05 26.57 15.36
C GLY A 1157 -0.78 26.92 14.05
N ARG A 1158 -0.32 27.93 13.31
CA ARG A 1158 -0.78 28.22 11.94
C ARG A 1158 0.16 27.60 10.91
N VAL A 1159 -0.35 27.38 9.70
CA VAL A 1159 0.41 26.79 8.59
C VAL A 1159 1.05 27.89 7.75
N ALA A 1160 2.38 27.91 7.75
CA ALA A 1160 3.19 28.69 6.83
C ALA A 1160 3.25 28.02 5.47
N PHE A 1161 3.09 28.79 4.40
CA PHE A 1161 3.32 28.37 3.02
C PHE A 1161 4.58 29.04 2.50
N LEU A 1162 5.58 28.21 2.15
CA LEU A 1162 6.86 28.64 1.58
C LEU A 1162 6.92 28.18 0.13
N ASP A 1163 6.97 29.12 -0.82
CA ASP A 1163 6.85 28.79 -2.26
C ASP A 1163 7.86 29.55 -3.13
N ALA A 1164 8.12 29.03 -4.33
CA ALA A 1164 8.94 29.66 -5.34
C ALA A 1164 8.41 29.35 -6.75
N PRO A 1165 8.66 30.21 -7.76
CA PRO A 1165 8.15 29.98 -9.12
C PRO A 1165 8.61 28.66 -9.76
N ASP A 1166 9.75 28.12 -9.30
CA ASP A 1166 10.31 26.85 -9.77
C ASP A 1166 9.83 25.63 -8.96
N TYR A 1167 9.00 25.84 -7.92
CA TYR A 1167 8.49 24.75 -7.08
C TYR A 1167 7.29 24.05 -7.69
N ALA A 1168 7.34 22.71 -7.63
CA ALA A 1168 6.22 21.84 -8.00
C ALA A 1168 5.02 22.09 -7.10
N LYS A 1169 5.26 22.29 -5.81
CA LYS A 1169 4.26 22.59 -4.77
C LYS A 1169 4.88 23.41 -3.64
N PRO A 1170 4.08 24.18 -2.88
CA PRO A 1170 4.61 24.88 -1.71
C PRO A 1170 5.10 23.88 -0.66
N SER A 1171 6.05 24.34 0.15
CA SER A 1171 6.47 23.67 1.38
C SER A 1171 5.63 24.20 2.53
N THR A 1172 4.97 23.30 3.26
CA THR A 1172 4.06 23.69 4.35
C THR A 1172 4.64 23.34 5.71
N TYR A 1173 4.54 24.28 6.66
CA TYR A 1173 5.06 24.09 8.01
C TYR A 1173 4.08 24.61 9.05
N MET A 1174 3.78 23.79 10.05
CA MET A 1174 3.10 24.23 11.26
C MET A 1174 4.09 25.07 12.08
N MET A 1175 3.75 26.33 12.33
CA MET A 1175 4.62 27.24 13.06
C MET A 1175 4.56 26.95 14.56
N ARG A 1176 5.72 26.63 15.15
CA ARG A 1176 5.93 26.49 16.60
C ARG A 1176 6.91 27.52 17.12
N ASP A 1177 6.81 27.83 18.42
CA ASP A 1177 7.75 28.73 19.12
C ASP A 1177 7.93 30.07 18.38
N VAL A 1178 6.82 30.66 17.94
CA VAL A 1178 6.85 31.85 17.08
C VAL A 1178 7.39 33.06 17.83
N THR A 1179 8.33 33.78 17.21
CA THR A 1179 8.85 35.06 17.71
C THR A 1179 8.77 36.13 16.63
N ILE A 1180 8.37 37.35 17.00
CA ILE A 1180 8.33 38.49 16.09
C ILE A 1180 9.10 39.67 16.71
N GLU A 1181 10.06 40.20 15.97
CA GLU A 1181 10.87 41.37 16.33
C GLU A 1181 10.93 42.33 15.14
N GLY A 1182 10.05 43.34 15.14
CA GLY A 1182 9.84 44.22 13.98
C GLY A 1182 9.39 43.40 12.76
N ARG A 1183 10.15 43.47 11.66
CA ARG A 1183 9.88 42.71 10.43
C ARG A 1183 10.39 41.27 10.45
N LYS A 1184 11.16 40.88 11.47
CA LYS A 1184 11.72 39.53 11.55
C LYS A 1184 10.77 38.62 12.29
N LEU A 1185 10.27 37.61 11.59
CA LEU A 1185 9.51 36.50 12.17
C LEU A 1185 10.40 35.26 12.21
N SER A 1186 10.36 34.48 13.28
CA SER A 1186 10.99 33.16 13.30
C SER A 1186 10.09 32.11 13.93
N PHE A 1187 10.18 30.87 13.44
CA PHE A 1187 9.45 29.73 13.98
C PHE A 1187 10.30 28.45 13.87
N GLN A 1188 9.90 27.46 14.65
CA GLN A 1188 10.51 26.14 14.70
C GLN A 1188 9.66 25.13 13.91
N SER A 1189 10.29 24.35 13.03
CA SER A 1189 9.68 23.19 12.39
C SER A 1189 9.89 21.94 13.25
N GLU A 1190 8.85 21.11 13.38
CA GLU A 1190 8.95 19.77 13.99
C GLU A 1190 9.46 18.71 12.98
N MET A 1191 9.48 19.05 11.69
CA MET A 1191 10.00 18.22 10.60
C MET A 1191 11.41 18.67 10.19
N THR A 1192 12.20 17.72 9.70
CA THR A 1192 13.47 18.01 9.03
C THR A 1192 13.28 18.89 7.78
N LEU A 1193 14.28 19.69 7.44
CA LEU A 1193 14.29 20.49 6.21
C LEU A 1193 14.93 19.73 5.03
N PHE A 1194 15.35 18.48 5.22
CA PHE A 1194 15.90 17.61 4.18
C PHE A 1194 14.83 16.70 3.55
N LEU A 1195 14.75 16.69 2.23
CA LEU A 1195 13.74 15.94 1.48
C LEU A 1195 14.16 14.49 1.20
N LEU A 1196 15.27 14.31 0.49
CA LEU A 1196 15.79 13.01 0.05
C LEU A 1196 17.24 13.11 -0.43
N ASP A 1197 17.93 11.97 -0.52
CA ASP A 1197 19.29 11.87 -1.02
C ASP A 1197 19.34 12.14 -2.53
N ALA A 1198 20.24 13.02 -2.97
CA ALA A 1198 20.26 13.50 -4.36
C ALA A 1198 20.54 12.40 -5.40
N ASN A 1199 21.21 11.32 -4.98
CA ASN A 1199 21.52 10.15 -5.79
C ASN A 1199 20.48 9.01 -5.66
N TRP A 1200 19.43 9.17 -4.85
CA TRP A 1200 18.40 8.14 -4.72
C TRP A 1200 17.66 7.99 -6.05
N GLU A 1201 17.63 6.78 -6.61
CA GLU A 1201 17.11 6.58 -7.96
C GLU A 1201 15.58 6.67 -8.05
N ALA A 1202 14.87 6.27 -6.98
CA ALA A 1202 13.41 6.14 -7.00
C ALA A 1202 12.71 7.51 -7.15
N ILE A 1203 11.56 7.50 -7.81
CA ILE A 1203 10.91 8.71 -8.38
C ILE A 1203 9.68 9.17 -7.60
N GLU A 1204 9.19 8.37 -6.65
CA GLU A 1204 7.89 8.54 -5.98
C GLU A 1204 7.79 9.92 -5.32
N LYS A 1205 8.86 10.34 -4.61
CA LYS A 1205 8.97 11.68 -4.02
C LYS A 1205 9.56 12.73 -4.96
N LYS A 1206 10.14 12.34 -6.10
CA LYS A 1206 10.82 13.28 -7.03
C LYS A 1206 9.86 14.20 -7.76
N HIS A 1207 8.60 13.80 -7.94
CA HIS A 1207 7.57 14.64 -8.55
C HIS A 1207 7.35 15.98 -7.82
N ALA A 1208 7.66 16.03 -6.51
CA ALA A 1208 7.54 17.23 -5.68
C ALA A 1208 8.83 18.09 -5.58
N LEU A 1209 9.95 17.66 -6.18
CA LEU A 1209 11.26 18.31 -6.00
C LEU A 1209 11.54 19.55 -6.85
N ALA A 1210 10.72 19.92 -7.83
CA ALA A 1210 11.11 20.95 -8.81
C ALA A 1210 11.64 22.23 -8.11
N GLY A 1211 12.80 22.73 -8.56
CA GLY A 1211 13.43 23.94 -8.01
C GLY A 1211 14.17 23.82 -6.66
N LYS A 1212 14.14 22.64 -6.01
CA LYS A 1212 14.80 22.41 -4.71
C LYS A 1212 16.32 22.35 -4.84
N LYS A 1213 17.05 22.89 -3.84
CA LYS A 1213 18.53 23.00 -3.88
C LYS A 1213 19.21 21.79 -3.25
N ARG A 1214 20.39 21.44 -3.78
CA ARG A 1214 21.28 20.45 -3.16
C ARG A 1214 22.11 21.07 -2.03
N PHE A 1215 22.36 20.28 -1.01
CA PHE A 1215 23.14 20.63 0.17
C PHE A 1215 23.93 19.40 0.62
N GLU A 1216 25.16 19.57 1.09
CA GLU A 1216 25.96 18.48 1.63
C GLU A 1216 25.69 18.32 3.13
N PHE A 1217 25.19 17.15 3.56
CA PHE A 1217 24.90 16.84 4.96
C PHE A 1217 25.42 15.43 5.29
N ASP A 1218 26.23 15.31 6.35
CA ASP A 1218 26.88 14.06 6.77
C ASP A 1218 27.59 13.32 5.62
N GLY A 1219 28.28 14.07 4.75
CA GLY A 1219 29.00 13.52 3.59
C GLY A 1219 28.11 13.00 2.46
N LYS A 1220 26.83 13.37 2.44
CA LYS A 1220 25.87 13.03 1.39
C LYS A 1220 25.24 14.28 0.80
N ASP A 1221 25.07 14.30 -0.51
CA ASP A 1221 24.25 15.31 -1.18
C ASP A 1221 22.77 15.02 -0.94
N VAL A 1222 22.05 15.99 -0.36
CA VAL A 1222 20.61 15.92 -0.09
C VAL A 1222 19.88 17.10 -0.73
N TYR A 1223 18.62 16.92 -1.10
CA TYR A 1223 17.75 18.04 -1.46
C TYR A 1223 17.19 18.70 -0.20
N THR A 1224 17.23 20.02 -0.17
CA THR A 1224 16.62 20.87 0.87
C THR A 1224 15.24 21.33 0.42
N ASP A 1225 14.31 21.40 1.37
CA ASP A 1225 12.94 21.76 1.05
C ASP A 1225 12.73 23.27 0.85
N ILE A 1226 13.52 24.10 1.52
CA ILE A 1226 13.41 25.55 1.44
C ILE A 1226 14.78 26.18 1.27
N LYS A 1227 14.82 27.40 0.75
CA LYS A 1227 16.04 28.20 0.54
C LYS A 1227 15.77 29.68 0.86
N PRO A 1228 16.80 30.45 1.25
CA PRO A 1228 16.67 31.90 1.35
C PRO A 1228 16.17 32.51 0.03
N GLY A 1229 15.23 33.45 0.16
CA GLY A 1229 14.52 34.08 -0.96
C GLY A 1229 13.20 33.43 -1.35
N ASP A 1230 12.87 32.25 -0.83
CA ASP A 1230 11.54 31.66 -1.03
C ASP A 1230 10.46 32.58 -0.46
N SER A 1231 9.34 32.71 -1.16
CA SER A 1231 8.21 33.51 -0.70
C SER A 1231 7.52 32.86 0.49
N PHE A 1232 7.12 33.67 1.46
CA PHE A 1232 6.34 33.24 2.63
C PHE A 1232 4.94 33.82 2.57
N SER A 1233 3.95 33.01 2.93
CA SER A 1233 2.60 33.48 3.23
C SER A 1233 1.92 32.69 4.35
N VAL A 1234 1.07 33.37 5.09
CA VAL A 1234 0.10 32.76 6.02
C VAL A 1234 -1.21 33.54 5.94
N HIS A 1235 -2.32 32.82 5.79
CA HIS A 1235 -3.66 33.41 5.69
C HIS A 1235 -4.03 34.13 6.99
N ARG A 1236 -4.55 35.36 6.88
CA ARG A 1236 -5.14 36.05 8.03
C ARG A 1236 -6.45 35.39 8.43
N HIS A 1237 -6.80 35.49 9.69
CA HIS A 1237 -8.07 34.99 10.19
C HIS A 1237 -8.72 35.98 11.14
N VAL A 1238 -10.02 35.82 11.36
CA VAL A 1238 -10.79 36.56 12.35
C VAL A 1238 -11.72 35.61 13.08
N TRP A 1239 -11.86 35.82 14.38
CA TRP A 1239 -12.80 35.12 15.24
C TRP A 1239 -13.54 36.13 16.14
N MET A 1240 -14.86 36.03 16.18
CA MET A 1240 -15.75 36.69 17.14
C MET A 1240 -16.56 35.61 17.85
N GLY A 1241 -16.38 35.52 19.17
CA GLY A 1241 -16.91 34.44 20.00
C GLY A 1241 -18.25 34.68 20.64
#